data_AF-A0A6L5K1D0-F1
#
_entry.id   AF-A0A6L5K1D0-F1
#
_cell.length_a   1.000
_cell.length_b   1.000
_cell.length_c   1.000
_cell.angle_alpha   90.00
_cell.angle_beta   90.00
_cell.angle_gamma   90.00
#
_symmetry.space_group_name_H-M   'P 1'
#
loop_
_entity.id
_entity.type
_entity.pdbx_description
1 polymer ?
#
loop_
_entity_poly.entity_id
_entity_poly.type
_entity_poly.pdbx_seq_one_letter_code
_entity_poly.pdbx_strand_id
1 'polypeptide(L)'
;MSKREFAILKNNFILQACIFLFIGLLLSCAQAPEDINPNGVIPTPRQVEYQKMEFIGFIHFTINTFTDKEWGYGDESPEIFNPTGFDADQWTQAAKDAGMKQLILTAKHHDGFCLWPSKYTEHSVKNSPWKNGKGDIVREFVDACRRHGLKVGLYLSPWDRNHADYGTPAYIEYYRNQLKELLTEYGEISELWFDGANGGTGYYGGARETRRIDRTTYYCWNETWAMIKGLQPNVLLFSDAGPDIRWIGNERGYAGETNWSTINNETIVVGDADPSYLNSGDPDGKNWVVPLCNTSIRPGWFYHEQEDVRVKTSQQLLDVYYKSVGRNGVLLLNIPPDRRGLFHENDIQALQELRAILDETFQTNFALGKFVDASNYRQQLDKFAPANIVDENLDSYWAADDHIREANLEIDLGESVVFDRIMIQEPIRFGQRISEFEIKGLVNGEWTQLAKGTTIGYKRILRIPPVHADKIQLIIKKSNNVPAISNFGLYKASPKESVIQAVSLLGNVLYSAEPSESALEKFAEARLNYEKESDNPDALIWYGRRTAYLGRFREAIEIYTEGIEKFPEDSRIYRHRGHRFISVREFDKAIKDFEHAATLIAGKEDMIEPDGMPNAQNIPVSSLHTNIWYHLGLAYYLKNDLENALRVYREGIKASQNDDMLVATTHWLYMTLRLLGREEEAKEALQPIHAQMNVIENMAYHRLCSFLQRRTHAGKPLRLGVQFHHERCCGLWGRQLVFHQR
;
A
#
# COMPACT_ATOMS: atom_id res chain seq x y z
N MET A 1 43.53 26.86 74.14
CA MET A 1 43.15 27.78 73.05
C MET A 1 42.38 28.95 73.61
N SER A 2 42.81 30.18 73.31
CA SER A 2 42.09 31.38 73.71
C SER A 2 40.79 31.54 72.89
N LYS A 3 39.79 32.28 73.40
CA LYS A 3 38.54 32.57 72.66
C LYS A 3 38.80 33.14 71.24
N ARG A 4 39.95 33.79 71.02
CA ARG A 4 40.38 34.29 69.70
C ARG A 4 40.75 33.17 68.72
N GLU A 5 41.45 32.14 69.17
CA GLU A 5 41.88 31.03 68.29
C GLU A 5 40.68 30.19 67.82
N PHE A 6 39.68 30.00 68.70
CA PHE A 6 38.44 29.29 68.34
C PHE A 6 37.60 30.08 67.32
N ALA A 7 37.59 31.42 67.40
CA ALA A 7 36.90 32.28 66.44
C ALA A 7 37.56 32.26 65.06
N ILE A 8 38.90 32.21 64.99
CA ILE A 8 39.65 32.14 63.73
C ILE A 8 39.43 30.77 63.06
N LEU A 9 39.48 29.67 63.81
CA LEU A 9 39.18 28.32 63.30
C LEU A 9 37.74 28.19 62.79
N LYS A 10 36.76 28.76 63.51
CA LYS A 10 35.35 28.75 63.09
C LYS A 10 35.11 29.57 61.83
N ASN A 11 35.76 30.74 61.70
CA ASN A 11 35.67 31.56 60.49
C ASN A 11 36.33 30.91 59.28
N ASN A 12 37.46 30.21 59.45
CA ASN A 12 38.09 29.46 58.36
C ASN A 12 37.25 28.26 57.91
N PHE A 13 36.58 27.57 58.83
CA PHE A 13 35.67 26.47 58.50
C PHE A 13 34.42 26.97 57.76
N ILE A 14 33.85 28.10 58.20
CA ILE A 14 32.71 28.74 57.52
C ILE A 14 33.13 29.25 56.14
N LEU A 15 34.33 29.85 56.00
CA LEU A 15 34.83 30.32 54.71
C LEU A 15 35.08 29.15 53.75
N GLN A 16 35.68 28.04 54.22
CA GLN A 16 35.85 26.84 53.40
C GLN A 16 34.49 26.22 53.03
N ALA A 17 33.55 26.12 53.96
CA ALA A 17 32.20 25.63 53.68
C ALA A 17 31.47 26.51 52.67
N CYS A 18 31.59 27.84 52.77
CA CYS A 18 31.04 28.78 51.80
C CYS A 18 31.72 28.66 50.43
N ILE A 19 33.04 28.46 50.36
CA ILE A 19 33.74 28.23 49.08
C ILE A 19 33.31 26.92 48.45
N PHE A 20 33.16 25.83 49.22
CA PHE A 20 32.64 24.56 48.71
C PHE A 20 31.17 24.66 48.28
N LEU A 21 30.34 25.42 48.99
CA LEU A 21 28.96 25.69 48.58
C LEU A 21 28.89 26.54 47.31
N PHE A 22 29.79 27.53 47.18
CA PHE A 22 29.85 28.43 46.02
C PHE A 22 30.40 27.70 44.78
N ILE A 23 31.40 26.83 44.94
CA ILE A 23 31.89 25.93 43.88
C ILE A 23 30.82 24.89 43.53
N GLY A 24 30.08 24.35 44.51
CA GLY A 24 28.94 23.46 44.28
C GLY A 24 27.77 24.14 43.56
N LEU A 25 27.50 25.42 43.86
CA LEU A 25 26.49 26.24 43.17
C LEU A 25 26.95 26.66 41.76
N LEU A 26 28.25 26.89 41.54
CA LEU A 26 28.82 27.15 40.21
C LEU A 26 28.85 25.89 39.33
N LEU A 27 29.06 24.70 39.92
CA LEU A 27 28.99 23.40 39.22
C LEU A 27 27.54 22.93 38.98
N SER A 28 26.58 23.38 39.80
CA SER A 28 25.15 23.07 39.64
C SER A 28 24.44 23.90 38.57
N CYS A 29 25.13 24.84 37.93
CA CYS A 29 24.62 25.65 36.82
C CYS A 29 25.20 25.21 35.46
N ALA A 30 25.48 23.92 35.27
CA ALA A 30 25.64 23.39 33.92
C ALA A 30 24.27 23.42 33.22
N GLN A 31 24.03 24.48 32.45
CA GLN A 31 22.84 24.61 31.62
C GLN A 31 22.73 23.38 30.72
N ALA A 32 21.55 22.73 30.70
CA ALA A 32 21.33 21.56 29.87
C ALA A 32 21.74 21.87 28.41
N PRO A 33 22.42 20.96 27.72
CA PRO A 33 22.88 21.24 26.36
C PRO A 33 21.71 21.67 25.47
N GLU A 34 21.86 22.78 24.77
CA GLU A 34 20.82 23.29 23.86
C GLU A 34 20.50 22.25 22.77
N ASP A 35 19.25 22.17 22.33
CA ASP A 35 18.86 21.30 21.21
C ASP A 35 19.47 21.75 19.87
N ILE A 36 19.24 20.96 18.82
CA ILE A 36 19.61 21.35 17.46
C ILE A 36 18.74 22.52 17.00
N ASN A 37 19.32 23.40 16.18
CA ASN A 37 18.54 24.46 15.57
C ASN A 37 17.41 23.85 14.71
N PRO A 38 16.16 24.30 14.87
CA PRO A 38 15.06 23.85 14.03
C PRO A 38 15.30 24.23 12.56
N ASN A 39 14.73 23.46 11.64
CA ASN A 39 14.66 23.88 10.25
C ASN A 39 13.71 25.09 10.11
N GLY A 40 13.76 25.79 8.97
CA GLY A 40 12.98 27.02 8.75
C GLY A 40 11.47 26.85 8.93
N VAL A 41 10.96 25.64 8.76
CA VAL A 41 9.55 25.27 8.95
C VAL A 41 9.48 24.01 9.80
N ILE A 42 8.66 24.05 10.86
CA ILE A 42 8.48 22.96 11.82
C ILE A 42 6.99 22.63 12.01
N PRO A 43 6.64 21.37 12.34
CA PRO A 43 5.29 21.02 12.74
C PRO A 43 4.90 21.70 14.05
N THR A 44 3.61 21.99 14.19
CA THR A 44 3.04 22.24 15.51
C THR A 44 3.08 20.95 16.36
N PRO A 45 3.06 21.04 17.71
CA PRO A 45 3.00 19.86 18.56
C PRO A 45 1.86 18.90 18.20
N ARG A 46 0.73 19.42 17.72
CA ARG A 46 -0.41 18.59 17.32
C ARG A 46 -0.22 17.88 16.00
N GLN A 47 0.47 18.50 15.05
CA GLN A 47 0.87 17.82 13.81
C GLN A 47 1.87 16.69 14.08
N VAL A 48 2.75 16.86 15.07
CA VAL A 48 3.61 15.75 15.56
C VAL A 48 2.76 14.63 16.14
N GLU A 49 1.82 14.93 17.04
CA GLU A 49 0.91 13.93 17.60
C GLU A 49 0.01 13.26 16.54
N TYR A 50 -0.32 13.98 15.48
CA TYR A 50 -1.06 13.44 14.34
C TYR A 50 -0.24 12.46 13.52
N GLN A 51 1.01 12.79 13.19
CA GLN A 51 1.91 11.87 12.50
C GLN A 51 2.19 10.60 13.32
N LYS A 52 2.26 10.71 14.66
CA LYS A 52 2.36 9.55 15.57
C LYS A 52 1.17 8.58 15.51
N MET A 53 0.03 9.01 14.97
CA MET A 53 -1.11 8.11 14.82
C MET A 53 -0.87 7.05 13.77
N GLU A 54 -0.12 7.40 12.71
CA GLU A 54 0.25 6.59 11.54
C GLU A 54 -0.94 6.06 10.73
N PHE A 55 -1.87 5.38 11.38
CA PHE A 55 -3.01 4.70 10.79
C PHE A 55 -4.32 5.14 11.45
N ILE A 56 -5.23 5.68 10.65
CA ILE A 56 -6.55 6.16 11.05
C ILE A 56 -7.61 5.66 10.04
N GLY A 57 -8.89 5.71 10.42
CA GLY A 57 -9.98 5.20 9.60
C GLY A 57 -10.98 6.26 9.15
N PHE A 58 -11.64 5.99 8.04
CA PHE A 58 -12.74 6.80 7.49
C PHE A 58 -13.99 5.93 7.38
N ILE A 59 -15.17 6.53 7.55
CA ILE A 59 -16.46 5.86 7.46
C ILE A 59 -17.36 6.70 6.55
N HIS A 60 -17.56 6.21 5.32
CA HIS A 60 -18.60 6.69 4.42
C HIS A 60 -19.89 5.92 4.67
N PHE A 61 -20.84 6.57 5.33
CA PHE A 61 -22.15 6.02 5.61
C PHE A 61 -23.19 7.14 5.60
N THR A 62 -24.06 7.16 4.59
CA THR A 62 -25.18 8.10 4.49
C THR A 62 -26.34 7.41 3.76
N ILE A 63 -27.31 8.16 3.27
CA ILE A 63 -28.39 7.66 2.42
C ILE A 63 -27.88 6.96 1.15
N ASN A 64 -26.64 7.24 0.72
CA ASN A 64 -26.01 6.64 -0.45
C ASN A 64 -25.81 5.12 -0.31
N THR A 65 -25.55 4.61 0.89
CA THR A 65 -25.49 3.16 1.17
C THR A 65 -26.81 2.44 0.83
N PHE A 66 -27.95 3.13 0.97
CA PHE A 66 -29.27 2.59 0.69
C PHE A 66 -29.68 2.75 -0.77
N THR A 67 -29.01 3.64 -1.52
CA THR A 67 -29.25 3.85 -2.95
C THR A 67 -28.24 3.15 -3.86
N ASP A 68 -27.22 2.52 -3.29
CA ASP A 68 -26.15 1.86 -4.05
C ASP A 68 -25.39 2.84 -4.97
N LYS A 69 -25.16 4.07 -4.49
CA LYS A 69 -24.43 5.12 -5.22
C LYS A 69 -23.19 5.56 -4.46
N GLU A 70 -22.16 5.92 -5.20
CA GLU A 70 -21.04 6.69 -4.62
C GLU A 70 -21.49 8.13 -4.33
N TRP A 71 -22.13 8.78 -5.31
CA TRP A 71 -22.58 10.17 -5.21
C TRP A 71 -24.09 10.29 -5.44
N GLY A 72 -24.86 10.48 -4.36
CA GLY A 72 -26.29 10.79 -4.42
C GLY A 72 -26.58 12.18 -5.02
N TYR A 73 -27.75 12.34 -5.66
CA TYR A 73 -28.13 13.58 -6.35
C TYR A 73 -28.74 14.62 -5.43
N GLY A 74 -29.01 14.28 -4.17
CA GLY A 74 -29.71 15.10 -3.18
C GLY A 74 -31.23 14.98 -3.24
N ASP A 75 -31.78 14.15 -4.12
CA ASP A 75 -33.21 13.86 -4.26
C ASP A 75 -33.64 12.59 -3.51
N GLU A 76 -32.71 11.96 -2.79
CA GLU A 76 -32.97 10.76 -2.03
C GLU A 76 -34.03 11.02 -0.93
N SER A 77 -34.99 10.10 -0.77
CA SER A 77 -36.01 10.23 0.27
C SER A 77 -35.46 9.79 1.63
N PRO A 78 -35.50 10.61 2.70
CA PRO A 78 -35.11 10.19 4.05
C PRO A 78 -35.74 8.86 4.52
N GLU A 79 -36.89 8.48 3.97
CA GLU A 79 -37.61 7.24 4.28
C GLU A 79 -36.82 5.95 3.98
N ILE A 80 -35.83 6.00 3.08
CA ILE A 80 -35.02 4.83 2.73
C ILE A 80 -33.88 4.59 3.72
N PHE A 81 -33.55 5.59 4.53
CA PHE A 81 -32.47 5.49 5.52
C PHE A 81 -32.98 4.74 6.77
N ASN A 82 -32.69 3.44 6.85
CA ASN A 82 -33.14 2.61 7.96
C ASN A 82 -32.18 1.46 8.30
N PRO A 83 -30.98 1.73 8.84
CA PRO A 83 -30.07 0.66 9.21
C PRO A 83 -30.65 -0.22 10.32
N THR A 84 -30.80 -1.51 10.03
CA THR A 84 -31.55 -2.47 10.86
C THR A 84 -30.77 -2.98 12.07
N GLY A 85 -29.44 -2.88 12.05
CA GLY A 85 -28.54 -3.41 13.06
C GLY A 85 -27.37 -2.48 13.37
N PHE A 86 -27.55 -1.16 13.20
CA PHE A 86 -26.50 -0.18 13.44
C PHE A 86 -25.86 -0.35 14.82
N ASP A 87 -24.53 -0.46 14.84
CA ASP A 87 -23.73 -0.60 16.05
C ASP A 87 -22.39 0.15 15.89
N ALA A 88 -22.29 1.31 16.54
CA ALA A 88 -21.07 2.11 16.55
C ALA A 88 -19.92 1.49 17.38
N ASP A 89 -20.24 0.63 18.36
CA ASP A 89 -19.21 -0.10 19.11
C ASP A 89 -18.56 -1.16 18.21
N GLN A 90 -19.30 -1.78 17.28
CA GLN A 90 -18.72 -2.70 16.29
C GLN A 90 -17.69 -1.98 15.39
N TRP A 91 -18.02 -0.78 14.91
CA TRP A 91 -17.10 0.00 14.06
C TRP A 91 -15.82 0.37 14.81
N THR A 92 -15.99 0.90 16.02
CA THR A 92 -14.88 1.43 16.82
C THR A 92 -14.02 0.32 17.41
N GLN A 93 -14.60 -0.83 17.76
CA GLN A 93 -13.86 -2.01 18.16
C GLN A 93 -13.03 -2.59 16.99
N ALA A 94 -13.62 -2.74 15.80
CA ALA A 94 -12.89 -3.21 14.62
C ALA A 94 -11.71 -2.29 14.25
N ALA A 95 -11.92 -0.97 14.29
CA ALA A 95 -10.87 0.01 14.04
C ALA A 95 -9.74 -0.05 15.07
N LYS A 96 -10.08 -0.15 16.36
CA LYS A 96 -9.12 -0.31 17.45
C LYS A 96 -8.29 -1.58 17.29
N ASP A 97 -8.94 -2.70 16.97
CA ASP A 97 -8.28 -3.99 16.77
C ASP A 97 -7.37 -3.97 15.54
N ALA A 98 -7.72 -3.20 14.50
CA ALA A 98 -6.84 -2.95 13.35
C ALA A 98 -5.62 -2.06 13.70
N GLY A 99 -5.61 -1.43 14.88
CA GLY A 99 -4.56 -0.54 15.36
C GLY A 99 -4.77 0.94 15.05
N MET A 100 -5.93 1.33 14.51
CA MET A 100 -6.25 2.72 14.19
C MET A 100 -6.32 3.58 15.46
N LYS A 101 -5.95 4.86 15.35
CA LYS A 101 -5.96 5.81 16.49
C LYS A 101 -7.07 6.86 16.43
N GLN A 102 -7.67 7.02 15.26
CA GLN A 102 -8.76 7.96 15.00
C GLN A 102 -9.73 7.37 14.00
N LEU A 103 -11.01 7.73 14.11
CA LEU A 103 -12.01 7.50 13.08
C LEU A 103 -12.64 8.83 12.64
N ILE A 104 -12.88 8.96 11.34
CA ILE A 104 -13.57 10.09 10.71
C ILE A 104 -14.90 9.58 10.17
N LEU A 105 -16.01 10.26 10.50
CA LEU A 105 -17.33 9.92 9.99
C LEU A 105 -17.83 10.98 9.00
N THR A 106 -18.40 10.55 7.87
CA THR A 106 -19.18 11.42 6.96
C THR A 106 -20.48 11.88 7.61
N ALA A 107 -20.43 12.90 8.47
CA ALA A 107 -21.62 13.46 9.10
C ALA A 107 -22.64 13.98 8.06
N LYS A 108 -22.14 14.51 6.94
CA LYS A 108 -22.91 14.84 5.73
C LYS A 108 -22.04 14.64 4.49
N HIS A 109 -22.52 13.90 3.50
CA HIS A 109 -21.86 13.75 2.19
C HIS A 109 -22.47 14.68 1.12
N HIS A 110 -22.04 14.61 -0.14
CA HIS A 110 -22.48 15.52 -1.22
C HIS A 110 -23.99 15.51 -1.46
N ASP A 111 -24.68 14.41 -1.17
CA ASP A 111 -26.14 14.29 -1.22
C ASP A 111 -26.85 15.25 -0.24
N GLY A 112 -26.14 15.74 0.79
CA GLY A 112 -26.68 16.70 1.75
C GLY A 112 -27.43 16.07 2.92
N PHE A 113 -27.58 14.74 2.97
CA PHE A 113 -28.28 14.08 4.07
C PHE A 113 -27.45 14.13 5.35
N CYS A 114 -27.98 14.75 6.41
CA CYS A 114 -27.30 14.85 7.69
C CYS A 114 -27.57 13.64 8.61
N LEU A 115 -26.50 13.05 9.15
CA LEU A 115 -26.53 11.90 10.06
C LEU A 115 -26.89 12.25 11.52
N TRP A 116 -27.12 13.52 11.81
CA TRP A 116 -27.59 14.03 13.09
C TRP A 116 -28.88 14.85 12.88
N PRO A 117 -29.72 15.04 13.93
CA PRO A 117 -30.97 15.77 13.81
C PRO A 117 -30.73 17.30 13.75
N SER A 118 -30.07 17.77 12.68
CA SER A 118 -29.73 19.18 12.48
C SER A 118 -30.97 20.07 12.49
N LYS A 119 -30.86 21.22 13.17
CA LYS A 119 -31.92 22.23 13.24
C LYS A 119 -32.08 22.99 11.92
N TYR A 120 -31.10 22.90 11.02
CA TYR A 120 -30.99 23.73 9.83
C TYR A 120 -31.48 23.05 8.53
N THR A 121 -31.77 21.74 8.56
CA THR A 121 -32.27 21.01 7.37
C THR A 121 -33.30 19.95 7.73
N GLU A 122 -34.27 19.75 6.84
CA GLU A 122 -35.23 18.64 6.89
C GLU A 122 -34.67 17.36 6.22
N HIS A 123 -33.58 17.47 5.45
CA HIS A 123 -32.92 16.33 4.83
C HIS A 123 -31.91 15.72 5.81
N SER A 124 -32.42 15.07 6.86
CA SER A 124 -31.60 14.46 7.91
C SER A 124 -32.29 13.25 8.57
N VAL A 125 -31.55 12.53 9.41
CA VAL A 125 -32.05 11.37 10.17
C VAL A 125 -33.32 11.64 10.97
N LYS A 126 -33.62 12.91 11.33
CA LYS A 126 -34.85 13.27 12.07
C LYS A 126 -36.13 12.97 11.29
N ASN A 127 -36.04 12.91 9.96
CA ASN A 127 -37.15 12.57 9.06
C ASN A 127 -37.01 11.18 8.44
N SER A 128 -36.13 10.33 9.00
CA SER A 128 -36.00 8.93 8.61
C SER A 128 -36.76 8.00 9.58
N PRO A 129 -37.17 6.79 9.17
CA PRO A 129 -37.80 5.83 10.06
C PRO A 129 -36.83 5.25 11.10
N TRP A 130 -35.52 5.39 10.89
CA TRP A 130 -34.52 4.88 11.82
C TRP A 130 -34.71 5.46 13.22
N LYS A 131 -34.83 4.57 14.21
CA LYS A 131 -35.17 4.90 15.61
C LYS A 131 -36.36 5.86 15.75
N ASN A 132 -37.35 5.76 14.86
CA ASN A 132 -38.54 6.61 14.80
C ASN A 132 -38.19 8.11 14.69
N GLY A 133 -37.19 8.47 13.88
CA GLY A 133 -36.75 9.85 13.67
C GLY A 133 -36.03 10.47 14.88
N LYS A 134 -35.65 9.67 15.88
CA LYS A 134 -34.96 10.14 17.11
C LYS A 134 -33.49 9.74 17.18
N GLY A 135 -32.98 9.10 16.14
CA GLY A 135 -31.60 8.65 16.09
C GLY A 135 -30.62 9.79 15.82
N ASP A 136 -29.38 9.61 16.29
CA ASP A 136 -28.25 10.50 16.04
C ASP A 136 -26.98 9.65 15.88
N ILE A 137 -26.60 9.38 14.62
CA ILE A 137 -25.42 8.53 14.35
C ILE A 137 -24.15 9.24 14.80
N VAL A 138 -24.07 10.56 14.63
CA VAL A 138 -22.89 11.35 15.04
C VAL A 138 -22.67 11.19 16.54
N ARG A 139 -23.72 11.28 17.37
CA ARG A 139 -23.63 11.07 18.82
C ARG A 139 -23.14 9.67 19.16
N GLU A 140 -23.80 8.65 18.60
CA GLU A 140 -23.49 7.24 18.92
C GLU A 140 -22.06 6.88 18.51
N PHE A 141 -21.61 7.38 17.35
CA PHE A 141 -20.24 7.25 16.86
C PHE A 141 -19.21 7.94 17.76
N VAL A 142 -19.46 9.20 18.12
CA VAL A 142 -18.56 9.99 18.98
C VAL A 142 -18.40 9.32 20.34
N ASP A 143 -19.51 8.89 20.94
CA ASP A 143 -19.51 8.26 22.26
C ASP A 143 -18.81 6.89 22.21
N ALA A 144 -19.00 6.11 21.14
CA ALA A 144 -18.28 4.84 20.93
C ALA A 144 -16.78 5.05 20.76
N CYS A 145 -16.36 6.03 19.96
CA CYS A 145 -14.93 6.37 19.81
C CYS A 145 -14.29 6.64 21.16
N ARG A 146 -14.95 7.45 22.00
CA ARG A 146 -14.48 7.77 23.36
C ARG A 146 -14.40 6.55 24.27
N ARG A 147 -15.40 5.65 24.22
CA ARG A 147 -15.37 4.39 24.97
C ARG A 147 -14.19 3.51 24.59
N HIS A 148 -13.87 3.44 23.30
CA HIS A 148 -12.80 2.59 22.78
C HIS A 148 -11.41 3.25 22.81
N GLY A 149 -11.32 4.55 23.13
CA GLY A 149 -10.07 5.31 23.21
C GLY A 149 -9.57 5.82 21.85
N LEU A 150 -10.48 5.97 20.88
CA LEU A 150 -10.21 6.53 19.56
C LEU A 150 -10.48 8.03 19.55
N LYS A 151 -9.65 8.77 18.82
CA LYS A 151 -9.94 10.17 18.49
C LYS A 151 -11.08 10.26 17.49
N VAL A 152 -11.77 11.40 17.50
CA VAL A 152 -12.98 11.63 16.69
C VAL A 152 -12.68 12.68 15.63
N GLY A 153 -12.90 12.34 14.37
CA GLY A 153 -12.96 13.30 13.27
C GLY A 153 -14.33 13.30 12.60
N LEU A 154 -14.67 14.40 11.93
CA LEU A 154 -15.91 14.54 11.17
C LEU A 154 -15.64 15.10 9.77
N TYR A 155 -16.30 14.52 8.79
CA TYR A 155 -16.40 15.06 7.43
C TYR A 155 -17.74 15.76 7.28
N LEU A 156 -17.71 16.99 6.78
CA LEU A 156 -18.91 17.76 6.45
C LEU A 156 -18.74 18.32 5.04
N SER A 157 -19.41 17.71 4.07
CA SER A 157 -19.23 18.08 2.67
C SER A 157 -19.52 19.56 2.42
N PRO A 158 -18.58 20.32 1.83
CA PRO A 158 -18.82 21.71 1.43
C PRO A 158 -19.84 21.77 0.28
N TRP A 159 -19.74 20.85 -0.68
CA TRP A 159 -20.74 20.69 -1.73
C TRP A 159 -21.98 19.98 -1.19
N ASP A 160 -23.15 20.58 -1.41
CA ASP A 160 -24.44 20.06 -0.97
C ASP A 160 -25.43 20.09 -2.14
N ARG A 161 -25.78 18.90 -2.63
CA ARG A 161 -26.65 18.68 -3.79
C ARG A 161 -28.13 18.73 -3.43
N ASN A 162 -28.49 18.96 -2.17
CA ASN A 162 -29.87 19.07 -1.69
C ASN A 162 -30.25 20.52 -1.34
N HIS A 163 -29.36 21.31 -0.74
CA HIS A 163 -29.74 22.62 -0.21
C HIS A 163 -30.01 23.66 -1.31
N ALA A 164 -31.19 24.30 -1.26
CA ALA A 164 -31.67 25.25 -2.27
C ALA A 164 -30.75 26.45 -2.51
N ASP A 165 -30.02 26.88 -1.47
CA ASP A 165 -29.15 28.05 -1.51
C ASP A 165 -27.70 27.75 -1.95
N TYR A 166 -27.34 26.49 -2.21
CA TYR A 166 -25.97 26.14 -2.60
C TYR A 166 -25.52 26.95 -3.83
N GLY A 167 -24.37 27.61 -3.77
CA GLY A 167 -23.92 28.59 -4.77
C GLY A 167 -24.32 30.03 -4.51
N THR A 168 -25.01 30.32 -3.39
CA THR A 168 -25.28 31.68 -2.91
C THR A 168 -24.60 31.94 -1.56
N PRO A 169 -24.41 33.21 -1.14
CA PRO A 169 -23.87 33.53 0.18
C PRO A 169 -24.66 32.98 1.36
N ALA A 170 -25.98 32.81 1.23
CA ALA A 170 -26.85 32.30 2.29
C ALA A 170 -26.48 30.86 2.71
N TYR A 171 -26.02 30.04 1.77
CA TYR A 171 -25.57 28.67 2.07
C TYR A 171 -24.34 28.65 2.98
N ILE A 172 -23.45 29.65 2.92
CA ILE A 172 -22.27 29.71 3.78
C ILE A 172 -22.67 29.92 5.24
N GLU A 173 -23.73 30.71 5.50
CA GLU A 173 -24.29 30.85 6.84
C GLU A 173 -24.89 29.53 7.34
N TYR A 174 -25.69 28.85 6.50
CA TYR A 174 -26.21 27.51 6.78
C TYR A 174 -25.09 26.51 7.13
N TYR A 175 -24.06 26.43 6.29
CA TYR A 175 -22.94 25.51 6.45
C TYR A 175 -22.17 25.78 7.76
N ARG A 176 -21.89 27.06 8.06
CA ARG A 176 -21.23 27.46 9.32
C ARG A 176 -22.09 27.17 10.55
N ASN A 177 -23.41 27.25 10.43
CA ASN A 177 -24.31 26.90 11.51
C ASN A 177 -24.31 25.38 11.79
N GLN A 178 -24.25 24.54 10.76
CA GLN A 178 -24.05 23.09 10.95
C GLN A 178 -22.69 22.78 11.60
N LEU A 179 -21.61 23.47 11.20
CA LEU A 179 -20.31 23.35 11.88
C LEU A 179 -20.39 23.72 13.36
N LYS A 180 -21.16 24.76 13.73
CA LYS A 180 -21.37 25.13 15.13
C LYS A 180 -22.10 24.02 15.90
N GLU A 181 -23.14 23.40 15.33
CA GLU A 181 -23.80 22.25 15.97
C GLU A 181 -22.79 21.14 16.27
N LEU A 182 -22.03 20.72 15.25
CA LEU A 182 -21.05 19.62 15.37
C LEU A 182 -19.95 19.94 16.39
N LEU A 183 -19.44 21.17 16.43
CA LEU A 183 -18.30 21.55 17.26
C LEU A 183 -18.68 21.95 18.70
N THR A 184 -19.95 22.24 18.98
CA THR A 184 -20.40 22.66 20.32
C THR A 184 -21.23 21.63 21.04
N GLU A 185 -21.94 20.75 20.31
CA GLU A 185 -22.83 19.77 20.92
C GLU A 185 -22.15 18.40 21.11
N TYR A 186 -21.14 18.06 20.32
CA TYR A 186 -20.55 16.70 20.29
C TYR A 186 -19.24 16.56 21.08
N GLY A 187 -18.80 17.58 21.82
CA GLY A 187 -17.55 17.58 22.59
C GLY A 187 -16.31 17.80 21.71
N GLU A 188 -15.12 17.39 22.17
CA GLU A 188 -13.88 17.59 21.41
C GLU A 188 -13.89 16.80 20.11
N ILE A 189 -13.60 17.51 19.00
CA ILE A 189 -13.37 16.96 17.66
C ILE A 189 -11.90 17.18 17.32
N SER A 190 -11.20 16.10 16.98
CA SER A 190 -9.77 16.09 16.68
C SER A 190 -9.46 16.54 15.26
N GLU A 191 -10.35 16.23 14.30
CA GLU A 191 -10.16 16.56 12.88
C GLU A 191 -11.46 16.94 12.19
N LEU A 192 -11.42 17.95 11.32
CA LEU A 192 -12.46 18.24 10.35
C LEU A 192 -11.93 18.08 8.93
N TRP A 193 -12.69 17.35 8.11
CA TRP A 193 -12.32 17.01 6.74
C TRP A 193 -13.17 17.81 5.74
N PHE A 194 -12.51 18.66 4.94
CA PHE A 194 -13.15 19.47 3.90
C PHE A 194 -12.74 19.00 2.51
N ASP A 195 -13.74 18.58 1.74
CA ASP A 195 -13.58 18.09 0.38
C ASP A 195 -13.27 19.19 -0.63
N GLY A 196 -12.39 18.87 -1.58
CA GLY A 196 -12.11 19.69 -2.76
C GLY A 196 -13.21 19.62 -3.82
N ALA A 197 -14.04 18.58 -3.87
CA ALA A 197 -15.13 18.45 -4.83
C ALA A 197 -16.17 19.56 -4.67
N ASN A 198 -16.44 20.29 -5.76
CA ASN A 198 -17.30 21.47 -5.74
C ASN A 198 -18.14 21.62 -7.00
N GLY A 199 -19.45 21.83 -6.80
CA GLY A 199 -20.38 22.20 -7.87
C GLY A 199 -20.62 21.08 -8.88
N GLY A 200 -21.75 21.15 -9.56
CA GLY A 200 -22.17 20.12 -10.50
C GLY A 200 -23.68 19.97 -10.57
N THR A 201 -24.11 18.92 -11.24
CA THR A 201 -25.52 18.54 -11.34
C THR A 201 -26.03 18.08 -9.98
N GLY A 202 -27.21 18.51 -9.56
CA GLY A 202 -27.82 18.11 -8.29
C GLY A 202 -29.32 18.42 -8.24
N TYR A 203 -29.95 18.10 -7.12
CA TYR A 203 -31.34 18.40 -6.79
C TYR A 203 -31.39 19.51 -5.71
N TYR A 204 -31.10 20.73 -6.12
CA TYR A 204 -30.97 21.85 -5.19
C TYR A 204 -32.36 22.38 -4.82
N GLY A 205 -32.90 21.95 -3.67
CA GLY A 205 -34.12 22.46 -3.09
C GLY A 205 -35.37 22.28 -3.95
N GLY A 206 -35.41 21.23 -4.76
CA GLY A 206 -36.49 21.02 -5.74
C GLY A 206 -36.07 21.16 -7.20
N ALA A 207 -34.96 21.84 -7.48
CA ALA A 207 -34.50 22.11 -8.85
C ALA A 207 -33.42 21.11 -9.30
N ARG A 208 -33.66 20.41 -10.42
CA ARG A 208 -32.64 19.58 -11.08
C ARG A 208 -31.83 20.43 -12.05
N GLU A 209 -30.65 20.85 -11.62
CA GLU A 209 -29.81 21.76 -12.40
C GLU A 209 -28.33 21.56 -12.11
N THR A 210 -27.48 22.24 -12.87
CA THR A 210 -26.03 22.26 -12.66
C THR A 210 -25.63 23.61 -12.10
N ARG A 211 -24.99 23.62 -10.93
CA ARG A 211 -24.47 24.85 -10.30
C ARG A 211 -22.95 24.90 -10.35
N ARG A 212 -22.41 26.09 -10.58
CA ARG A 212 -20.98 26.37 -10.55
C ARG A 212 -20.72 27.49 -9.56
N ILE A 213 -19.61 27.39 -8.83
CA ILE A 213 -19.17 28.38 -7.85
C ILE A 213 -17.75 28.81 -8.19
N ASP A 214 -17.37 30.01 -7.75
CA ASP A 214 -15.98 30.41 -7.73
C ASP A 214 -15.32 29.84 -6.47
N ARG A 215 -14.60 28.72 -6.61
CA ARG A 215 -13.97 28.01 -5.49
C ARG A 215 -12.93 28.84 -4.72
N THR A 216 -12.41 29.91 -5.33
CA THR A 216 -11.40 30.77 -4.70
C THR A 216 -12.00 31.69 -3.64
N THR A 217 -13.28 32.07 -3.79
CA THR A 217 -13.95 33.06 -2.94
C THR A 217 -15.17 32.53 -2.22
N TYR A 218 -15.91 31.60 -2.85
CA TYR A 218 -17.25 31.20 -2.43
C TYR A 218 -17.33 30.67 -0.99
N TYR A 219 -16.43 29.75 -0.62
CA TYR A 219 -16.48 29.09 0.68
C TYR A 219 -15.98 29.96 1.84
N CYS A 220 -15.34 31.11 1.53
CA CYS A 220 -14.78 32.02 2.54
C CYS A 220 -13.98 31.24 3.61
N TRP A 221 -13.01 30.45 3.14
CA TRP A 221 -12.32 29.45 3.97
C TRP A 221 -11.61 30.07 5.17
N ASN A 222 -10.98 31.23 5.01
CA ASN A 222 -10.27 31.91 6.08
C ASN A 222 -11.19 32.26 7.26
N GLU A 223 -12.37 32.83 6.99
CA GLU A 223 -13.34 33.18 8.01
C GLU A 223 -13.99 31.92 8.62
N THR A 224 -14.25 30.91 7.79
CA THR A 224 -14.81 29.62 8.24
C THR A 224 -13.82 28.91 9.19
N TRP A 225 -12.55 28.82 8.82
CA TRP A 225 -11.50 28.21 9.65
C TRP A 225 -11.21 29.02 10.92
N ALA A 226 -11.22 30.36 10.85
CA ALA A 226 -11.09 31.21 12.04
C ALA A 226 -12.24 30.97 13.03
N MET A 227 -13.47 30.86 12.54
CA MET A 227 -14.63 30.50 13.38
C MET A 227 -14.45 29.12 14.02
N ILE A 228 -14.05 28.11 13.24
CA ILE A 228 -13.81 26.75 13.73
C ILE A 228 -12.76 26.74 14.83
N LYS A 229 -11.59 27.38 14.60
CA LYS A 229 -10.51 27.46 15.58
C LYS A 229 -10.91 28.26 16.83
N GLY A 230 -11.83 29.23 16.69
CA GLY A 230 -12.42 29.94 17.84
C GLY A 230 -13.31 29.05 18.71
N LEU A 231 -14.01 28.08 18.12
CA LEU A 231 -14.86 27.13 18.85
C LEU A 231 -14.07 25.96 19.43
N GLN A 232 -13.14 25.40 18.64
CA GLN A 232 -12.32 24.24 18.98
C GLN A 232 -10.87 24.54 18.60
N PRO A 233 -10.10 25.24 19.47
CA PRO A 233 -8.70 25.57 19.17
C PRO A 233 -7.85 24.34 18.91
N ASN A 234 -8.25 23.20 19.52
CA ASN A 234 -7.93 21.77 19.34
C ASN A 234 -7.79 21.23 17.90
N VAL A 235 -8.76 21.56 17.06
CA VAL A 235 -9.09 20.75 15.89
C VAL A 235 -8.06 20.91 14.76
N LEU A 236 -7.72 19.82 14.09
CA LEU A 236 -6.93 19.84 12.86
C LEU A 236 -7.87 19.97 11.65
N LEU A 237 -7.45 20.73 10.65
CA LEU A 237 -8.22 21.00 9.45
C LEU A 237 -7.54 20.35 8.24
N PHE A 238 -8.23 19.41 7.64
CA PHE A 238 -7.87 18.84 6.35
C PHE A 238 -8.57 19.61 5.21
N SER A 239 -7.81 19.93 4.17
CA SER A 239 -8.32 20.12 2.81
C SER A 239 -7.26 19.61 1.83
N ASP A 240 -7.50 19.70 0.52
CA ASP A 240 -6.50 19.36 -0.50
C ASP A 240 -5.12 19.96 -0.19
N ALA A 241 -5.06 21.19 0.33
CA ALA A 241 -3.83 21.94 0.55
C ALA A 241 -3.52 22.26 2.03
N GLY A 242 -4.36 21.87 2.99
CA GLY A 242 -4.20 22.26 4.40
C GLY A 242 -5.37 23.05 4.99
N PRO A 243 -5.18 23.79 6.09
CA PRO A 243 -3.91 24.32 6.56
C PRO A 243 -3.08 23.35 7.40
N ASP A 244 -3.68 22.37 8.07
CA ASP A 244 -2.95 21.49 8.99
C ASP A 244 -2.52 20.17 8.33
N ILE A 245 -3.40 19.61 7.48
CA ILE A 245 -3.27 18.31 6.83
C ILE A 245 -3.66 18.48 5.34
N ARG A 246 -2.86 17.89 4.44
CA ARG A 246 -3.09 17.96 2.98
C ARG A 246 -3.42 16.60 2.40
N TRP A 247 -4.13 16.61 1.28
CA TRP A 247 -4.27 15.43 0.43
C TRP A 247 -2.92 15.03 -0.16
N ILE A 248 -2.67 13.72 -0.31
CA ILE A 248 -1.42 13.23 -0.92
C ILE A 248 -1.41 13.25 -2.46
N GLY A 249 -2.49 13.70 -3.10
CA GLY A 249 -2.59 13.77 -4.56
C GLY A 249 -3.06 12.48 -5.24
N ASN A 250 -3.53 11.49 -4.50
CA ASN A 250 -4.25 10.33 -5.08
C ASN A 250 -5.08 9.61 -4.01
N GLU A 251 -6.03 8.81 -4.47
CA GLU A 251 -6.89 7.97 -3.60
C GLU A 251 -6.45 6.49 -3.56
N ARG A 252 -5.25 6.18 -4.06
CA ARG A 252 -4.62 4.87 -3.90
C ARG A 252 -3.94 4.72 -2.54
N GLY A 253 -3.83 5.82 -1.78
CA GLY A 253 -3.14 5.87 -0.50
C GLY A 253 -1.61 5.88 -0.64
N TYR A 254 -1.06 6.35 -1.77
CA TYR A 254 0.38 6.27 -2.02
C TYR A 254 1.06 7.64 -1.91
N ALA A 255 1.98 7.79 -0.98
CA ALA A 255 2.95 8.87 -0.98
C ALA A 255 4.11 8.58 -1.95
N GLY A 256 4.68 9.65 -2.50
CA GLY A 256 5.87 9.57 -3.35
C GLY A 256 7.07 8.99 -2.59
N GLU A 257 8.06 8.47 -3.33
CA GLU A 257 9.31 8.02 -2.69
C GLU A 257 10.07 9.17 -2.03
N THR A 258 9.94 10.36 -2.61
CA THR A 258 10.22 11.64 -1.97
C THR A 258 8.91 12.21 -1.46
N ASN A 259 8.82 12.56 -0.17
CA ASN A 259 7.63 13.16 0.44
C ASN A 259 8.03 14.14 1.56
N TRP A 260 8.07 15.43 1.21
CA TRP A 260 8.28 16.51 2.17
C TRP A 260 6.97 16.89 2.86
N SER A 261 6.99 17.06 4.19
CA SER A 261 5.84 17.60 4.92
C SER A 261 5.65 19.11 4.68
N THR A 262 6.63 19.78 4.10
CA THR A 262 6.57 21.20 3.73
C THR A 262 5.93 21.41 2.36
N ILE A 263 5.08 22.43 2.22
CA ILE A 263 4.50 22.92 0.95
C ILE A 263 4.28 24.43 1.03
N ASN A 264 3.99 25.08 -0.11
CA ASN A 264 3.48 26.44 -0.17
C ASN A 264 1.96 26.42 -0.31
N ASN A 265 1.23 26.31 0.81
CA ASN A 265 -0.22 26.12 0.75
C ASN A 265 -0.98 27.40 0.34
N GLU A 266 -0.43 28.59 0.62
CA GLU A 266 -1.03 29.88 0.27
C GLU A 266 -1.18 30.09 -1.25
N THR A 267 -0.41 29.35 -2.05
CA THR A 267 -0.47 29.40 -3.51
C THR A 267 -1.40 28.35 -4.12
N ILE A 268 -2.05 27.51 -3.31
CA ILE A 268 -2.89 26.41 -3.77
C ILE A 268 -4.35 26.72 -3.46
N VAL A 269 -5.20 26.59 -4.48
CA VAL A 269 -6.65 26.72 -4.34
C VAL A 269 -7.24 25.35 -4.01
N VAL A 270 -8.07 25.29 -2.96
CA VAL A 270 -8.80 24.06 -2.57
C VAL A 270 -9.70 23.61 -3.74
N GLY A 271 -9.64 22.33 -4.10
CA GLY A 271 -10.33 21.76 -5.25
C GLY A 271 -9.59 21.93 -6.59
N ASP A 272 -8.41 22.54 -6.60
CA ASP A 272 -7.60 22.81 -7.81
C ASP A 272 -6.08 22.64 -7.57
N ALA A 273 -5.71 21.65 -6.76
CA ALA A 273 -4.32 21.38 -6.43
C ALA A 273 -3.65 20.46 -7.46
N ASP A 274 -2.35 20.70 -7.74
CA ASP A 274 -1.52 19.78 -8.54
C ASP A 274 -1.26 18.50 -7.73
N PRO A 275 -1.79 17.34 -8.15
CA PRO A 275 -1.64 16.10 -7.39
C PRO A 275 -0.17 15.65 -7.29
N SER A 276 0.67 15.96 -8.27
CA SER A 276 2.09 15.57 -8.28
C SER A 276 2.92 16.39 -7.28
N TYR A 277 2.63 17.69 -7.17
CA TYR A 277 3.23 18.57 -6.17
C TYR A 277 2.83 18.13 -4.75
N LEU A 278 1.55 17.84 -4.52
CA LEU A 278 1.08 17.36 -3.21
C LEU A 278 1.72 16.02 -2.80
N ASN A 279 1.94 15.12 -3.78
CA ASN A 279 2.49 13.79 -3.57
C ASN A 279 3.95 13.79 -3.11
N SER A 280 4.72 14.76 -3.59
CA SER A 280 6.15 14.88 -3.31
C SER A 280 6.48 15.91 -2.24
N GLY A 281 5.61 16.90 -2.05
CA GLY A 281 5.88 18.06 -1.22
C GLY A 281 7.01 18.93 -1.78
N ASP A 282 7.41 19.94 -1.01
CA ASP A 282 8.35 20.95 -1.43
C ASP A 282 9.41 21.20 -0.34
N PRO A 283 10.71 20.91 -0.59
CA PRO A 283 11.77 21.17 0.38
C PRO A 283 11.92 22.65 0.77
N ASP A 284 11.47 23.57 -0.09
CA ASP A 284 11.52 25.02 0.14
C ASP A 284 10.17 25.60 0.59
N GLY A 285 9.17 24.73 0.79
CA GLY A 285 7.82 25.07 1.22
C GLY A 285 7.81 25.86 2.54
N LYS A 286 6.89 26.83 2.66
CA LYS A 286 6.80 27.72 3.83
C LYS A 286 5.88 27.22 4.95
N ASN A 287 5.10 26.17 4.71
CA ASN A 287 4.11 25.67 5.65
C ASN A 287 4.34 24.18 5.91
N TRP A 288 4.32 23.76 7.18
CA TRP A 288 4.25 22.34 7.52
C TRP A 288 2.80 21.88 7.40
N VAL A 289 2.52 20.98 6.48
CA VAL A 289 1.17 20.45 6.24
C VAL A 289 1.27 18.94 6.10
N VAL A 290 0.70 18.20 7.05
CA VAL A 290 0.92 16.76 7.15
C VAL A 290 0.32 16.04 5.93
N PRO A 291 1.09 15.20 5.21
CA PRO A 291 0.57 14.42 4.10
C PRO A 291 -0.37 13.30 4.61
N LEU A 292 -1.63 13.31 4.16
CA LEU A 292 -2.60 12.27 4.43
C LEU A 292 -2.89 11.44 3.18
N CYS A 293 -2.68 10.13 3.31
CA CYS A 293 -2.87 9.13 2.28
C CYS A 293 -4.24 8.46 2.45
N ASN A 294 -5.27 8.96 1.76
CA ASN A 294 -6.61 8.37 1.81
C ASN A 294 -6.78 7.28 0.74
N THR A 295 -7.46 6.19 1.11
CA THR A 295 -7.96 5.17 0.18
C THR A 295 -9.11 4.39 0.81
N SER A 296 -9.89 3.67 0.01
CA SER A 296 -10.91 2.76 0.52
C SER A 296 -10.41 1.32 0.60
N ILE A 297 -10.91 0.54 1.55
CA ILE A 297 -10.70 -0.91 1.58
C ILE A 297 -11.37 -1.61 0.40
N ARG A 298 -12.33 -0.95 -0.26
CA ARG A 298 -13.06 -1.40 -1.45
C ARG A 298 -12.72 -0.55 -2.68
N PRO A 299 -13.23 -0.87 -3.88
CA PRO A 299 -13.19 0.03 -5.02
C PRO A 299 -13.94 1.35 -4.78
N GLY A 300 -15.16 1.30 -4.22
CA GLY A 300 -15.96 2.46 -3.85
C GLY A 300 -15.69 2.99 -2.43
N TRP A 301 -16.11 4.22 -2.16
CA TRP A 301 -16.13 4.80 -0.82
C TRP A 301 -17.33 4.31 -0.02
N PHE A 302 -18.51 4.15 -0.63
CA PHE A 302 -19.69 3.60 0.02
C PHE A 302 -19.75 2.08 -0.13
N TYR A 303 -20.61 1.43 0.66
CA TYR A 303 -20.79 -0.01 0.58
C TYR A 303 -21.62 -0.39 -0.66
N HIS A 304 -21.09 -1.31 -1.44
CA HIS A 304 -21.75 -1.99 -2.55
C HIS A 304 -21.61 -3.50 -2.37
N GLU A 305 -22.72 -4.25 -2.38
CA GLU A 305 -22.70 -5.72 -2.20
C GLU A 305 -21.85 -6.43 -3.26
N GLN A 306 -21.89 -5.94 -4.51
CA GLN A 306 -21.04 -6.40 -5.61
C GLN A 306 -19.52 -6.20 -5.39
N GLU A 307 -19.12 -5.50 -4.32
CA GLU A 307 -17.73 -5.28 -3.92
C GLU A 307 -17.27 -6.21 -2.80
N ASP A 308 -18.13 -7.07 -2.26
CA ASP A 308 -17.76 -8.01 -1.18
C ASP A 308 -16.65 -8.97 -1.62
N VAL A 309 -16.59 -9.29 -2.91
CA VAL A 309 -15.53 -10.10 -3.54
C VAL A 309 -14.32 -9.28 -4.00
N ARG A 310 -14.36 -7.95 -3.83
CA ARG A 310 -13.35 -6.98 -4.27
C ARG A 310 -12.74 -6.18 -3.10
N VAL A 311 -13.00 -6.59 -1.86
CA VAL A 311 -12.31 -6.09 -0.66
C VAL A 311 -10.81 -6.30 -0.84
N LYS A 312 -10.01 -5.26 -0.58
CA LYS A 312 -8.55 -5.34 -0.64
C LYS A 312 -8.07 -6.44 0.29
N THR A 313 -7.18 -7.29 -0.23
CA THR A 313 -6.52 -8.31 0.57
C THR A 313 -5.59 -7.67 1.61
N SER A 314 -5.28 -8.40 2.68
CA SER A 314 -4.30 -7.98 3.68
C SER A 314 -2.94 -7.60 3.06
N GLN A 315 -2.52 -8.25 1.97
CA GLN A 315 -1.31 -7.87 1.24
C GLN A 315 -1.41 -6.52 0.53
N GLN A 316 -2.53 -6.25 -0.15
CA GLN A 316 -2.75 -4.97 -0.81
C GLN A 316 -2.79 -3.84 0.24
N LEU A 317 -3.44 -4.08 1.38
CA LEU A 317 -3.44 -3.14 2.50
C LEU A 317 -2.05 -2.94 3.10
N LEU A 318 -1.24 -4.01 3.20
CA LEU A 318 0.14 -3.92 3.65
C LEU A 318 1.01 -3.09 2.68
N ASP A 319 0.82 -3.24 1.38
CA ASP A 319 1.52 -2.43 0.37
C ASP A 319 1.14 -0.95 0.48
N VAL A 320 -0.15 -0.65 0.69
CA VAL A 320 -0.64 0.70 1.00
C VAL A 320 0.02 1.24 2.27
N TYR A 321 0.11 0.46 3.34
CA TYR A 321 0.78 0.86 4.60
C TYR A 321 2.24 1.25 4.37
N TYR A 322 3.02 0.43 3.65
CA TYR A 322 4.41 0.76 3.34
C TYR A 322 4.55 1.97 2.40
N LYS A 323 3.59 2.19 1.50
CA LYS A 323 3.57 3.34 0.57
C LYS A 323 2.95 4.61 1.18
N SER A 324 2.46 4.56 2.42
CA SER A 324 1.91 5.71 3.16
C SER A 324 2.74 5.98 4.43
N VAL A 325 2.49 5.21 5.50
CA VAL A 325 3.20 5.27 6.79
C VAL A 325 4.71 5.07 6.59
N GLY A 326 5.08 4.12 5.73
CA GLY A 326 6.48 3.88 5.38
C GLY A 326 7.13 5.00 4.55
N ARG A 327 6.40 6.06 4.18
CA ARG A 327 6.85 7.18 3.35
C ARG A 327 6.38 8.52 3.93
N ASN A 328 6.49 8.71 5.24
CA ASN A 328 6.21 9.97 5.96
C ASN A 328 4.72 10.41 5.97
N GLY A 329 3.80 9.59 5.46
CA GLY A 329 2.36 9.87 5.41
C GLY A 329 1.58 9.30 6.59
N VAL A 330 0.38 9.84 6.83
CA VAL A 330 -0.64 9.21 7.68
C VAL A 330 -1.63 8.49 6.77
N LEU A 331 -1.86 7.19 7.00
CA LEU A 331 -2.83 6.38 6.26
C LEU A 331 -4.24 6.61 6.81
N LEU A 332 -5.15 7.07 5.95
CA LEU A 332 -6.59 7.11 6.19
C LEU A 332 -7.27 6.03 5.34
N LEU A 333 -7.67 4.93 5.98
CA LEU A 333 -8.35 3.83 5.28
C LEU A 333 -9.87 3.89 5.52
N ASN A 334 -10.64 4.04 4.45
CA ASN A 334 -12.09 3.98 4.51
C ASN A 334 -12.61 2.55 4.63
N ILE A 335 -13.54 2.34 5.55
CA ILE A 335 -14.32 1.11 5.71
C ILE A 335 -15.80 1.49 5.69
N PRO A 336 -16.56 1.15 4.62
CA PRO A 336 -17.96 1.51 4.56
C PRO A 336 -18.85 0.48 5.27
N PRO A 337 -19.73 0.92 6.18
CA PRO A 337 -20.79 0.08 6.73
C PRO A 337 -21.81 -0.29 5.65
N ASP A 338 -22.35 -1.50 5.73
CA ASP A 338 -23.40 -1.98 4.85
C ASP A 338 -24.79 -1.44 5.24
N ARG A 339 -25.84 -1.92 4.58
CA ARG A 339 -27.24 -1.51 4.82
C ARG A 339 -27.77 -1.89 6.20
N ARG A 340 -27.14 -2.84 6.90
CA ARG A 340 -27.46 -3.12 8.32
C ARG A 340 -26.95 -2.00 9.21
N GLY A 341 -25.94 -1.24 8.78
CA GLY A 341 -25.21 -0.26 9.58
C GLY A 341 -24.01 -0.89 10.30
N LEU A 342 -23.43 -1.95 9.75
CA LEU A 342 -22.29 -2.69 10.31
C LEU A 342 -21.15 -2.72 9.30
N PHE A 343 -19.90 -2.74 9.76
CA PHE A 343 -18.81 -3.17 8.89
C PHE A 343 -19.03 -4.63 8.51
N HIS A 344 -18.93 -4.91 7.21
CA HIS A 344 -19.12 -6.24 6.68
C HIS A 344 -17.96 -7.16 7.10
N GLU A 345 -18.26 -8.44 7.24
CA GLU A 345 -17.38 -9.44 7.86
C GLU A 345 -16.06 -9.62 7.08
N ASN A 346 -16.10 -9.52 5.75
CA ASN A 346 -14.90 -9.56 4.89
C ASN A 346 -13.92 -8.41 5.17
N ASP A 347 -14.43 -7.20 5.44
CA ASP A 347 -13.63 -6.01 5.73
C ASP A 347 -12.92 -6.17 7.08
N ILE A 348 -13.66 -6.65 8.10
CA ILE A 348 -13.11 -6.94 9.43
C ILE A 348 -12.01 -8.01 9.32
N GLN A 349 -12.24 -9.08 8.56
CA GLN A 349 -11.23 -10.12 8.36
C GLN A 349 -9.95 -9.55 7.73
N ALA A 350 -10.07 -8.75 6.67
CA ALA A 350 -8.91 -8.14 6.00
C ALA A 350 -8.11 -7.22 6.94
N LEU A 351 -8.79 -6.47 7.81
CA LEU A 351 -8.15 -5.64 8.84
C LEU A 351 -7.42 -6.47 9.91
N GLN A 352 -8.04 -7.56 10.37
CA GLN A 352 -7.43 -8.46 11.36
C GLN A 352 -6.18 -9.15 10.80
N GLU A 353 -6.23 -9.60 9.55
CA GLU A 353 -5.08 -10.19 8.86
C GLU A 353 -3.94 -9.18 8.68
N LEU A 354 -4.26 -7.94 8.27
CA LEU A 354 -3.28 -6.86 8.19
C LEU A 354 -2.62 -6.61 9.54
N ARG A 355 -3.41 -6.49 10.62
CA ARG A 355 -2.90 -6.29 11.98
C ARG A 355 -1.96 -7.40 12.39
N ALA A 356 -2.35 -8.66 12.15
CA ALA A 356 -1.53 -9.82 12.47
C ALA A 356 -0.17 -9.81 11.74
N ILE A 357 -0.14 -9.39 10.47
CA ILE A 357 1.10 -9.23 9.69
C ILE A 357 1.97 -8.12 10.30
N LEU A 358 1.39 -6.95 10.58
CA LEU A 358 2.12 -5.81 11.12
C LEU A 358 2.68 -6.08 12.52
N ASP A 359 1.89 -6.70 13.40
CA ASP A 359 2.33 -7.05 14.76
C ASP A 359 3.50 -8.01 14.75
N GLU A 360 3.42 -9.07 13.93
CA GLU A 360 4.50 -10.05 13.83
C GLU A 360 5.74 -9.46 13.15
N THR A 361 5.56 -8.63 12.11
CA THR A 361 6.67 -7.99 11.40
C THR A 361 7.45 -7.05 12.31
N PHE A 362 6.75 -6.20 13.07
CA PHE A 362 7.40 -5.17 13.90
C PHE A 362 7.59 -5.58 15.36
N GLN A 363 7.42 -6.88 15.67
CA GLN A 363 7.51 -7.40 17.04
C GLN A 363 8.92 -7.26 17.64
N THR A 364 9.95 -7.54 16.83
CA THR A 364 11.34 -7.59 17.29
C THR A 364 12.20 -6.66 16.46
N ASN A 365 12.70 -5.60 17.09
CA ASN A 365 13.70 -4.73 16.50
C ASN A 365 15.10 -5.28 16.79
N PHE A 366 15.77 -5.79 15.76
CA PHE A 366 17.11 -6.37 15.91
C PHE A 366 18.22 -5.33 16.14
N ALA A 367 17.95 -4.04 15.90
CA ALA A 367 18.88 -2.96 16.19
C ALA A 367 18.79 -2.47 17.65
N LEU A 368 17.73 -2.83 18.39
CA LEU A 368 17.48 -2.31 19.74
C LEU A 368 18.66 -2.60 20.69
N GLY A 369 19.17 -1.55 21.33
CA GLY A 369 20.26 -1.62 22.29
C GLY A 369 21.62 -2.04 21.72
N LYS A 370 21.77 -2.09 20.39
CA LYS A 370 23.04 -2.45 19.73
C LYS A 370 24.05 -1.30 19.83
N PHE A 371 25.33 -1.64 19.68
CA PHE A 371 26.37 -0.62 19.67
C PHE A 371 26.31 0.20 18.38
N VAL A 372 26.38 1.53 18.51
CA VAL A 372 26.37 2.45 17.38
C VAL A 372 27.60 3.35 17.45
N ASP A 373 28.36 3.38 16.37
CA ASP A 373 29.41 4.37 16.14
C ASP A 373 28.94 5.40 15.10
N ALA A 374 29.43 6.63 15.20
CA ALA A 374 29.14 7.66 14.21
C ALA A 374 30.39 8.46 13.86
N SER A 375 30.47 8.88 12.61
CA SER A 375 31.57 9.75 12.13
C SER A 375 31.66 11.06 12.92
N ASN A 376 30.54 11.50 13.51
CA ASN A 376 30.42 12.69 14.33
C ASN A 376 29.17 12.61 15.21
N TYR A 377 29.20 13.21 16.39
CA TYR A 377 28.00 13.56 17.15
C TYR A 377 28.25 14.85 17.93
N ARG A 378 27.18 15.63 18.08
CA ARG A 378 27.25 17.05 18.45
C ARG A 378 27.97 17.26 19.78
N GLN A 379 29.08 17.99 19.73
CA GLN A 379 29.91 18.39 20.87
C GLN A 379 30.37 17.22 21.77
N GLN A 380 30.31 15.98 21.27
CA GLN A 380 30.53 14.77 22.06
C GLN A 380 29.65 14.67 23.33
N LEU A 381 28.40 15.14 23.26
CA LEU A 381 27.48 15.11 24.40
C LEU A 381 26.54 13.90 24.32
N ASP A 382 26.32 13.24 25.46
CA ASP A 382 25.42 12.06 25.58
C ASP A 382 24.00 12.34 25.05
N LYS A 383 23.53 13.59 25.19
CA LYS A 383 22.24 14.05 24.65
C LYS A 383 22.09 13.77 23.14
N PHE A 384 23.18 13.74 22.38
CA PHE A 384 23.20 13.52 20.93
C PHE A 384 23.96 12.26 20.53
N ALA A 385 24.22 11.36 21.48
CA ALA A 385 25.03 10.18 21.24
C ALA A 385 24.42 9.25 20.16
N PRO A 386 25.26 8.51 19.40
CA PRO A 386 24.78 7.59 18.36
C PRO A 386 23.86 6.49 18.89
N ALA A 387 24.04 6.08 20.15
CA ALA A 387 23.20 5.06 20.81
C ALA A 387 21.72 5.46 20.92
N ASN A 388 21.42 6.77 20.85
CA ASN A 388 20.05 7.28 20.96
C ASN A 388 19.16 6.88 19.77
N ILE A 389 19.71 6.37 18.66
CA ILE A 389 18.89 5.92 17.52
C ILE A 389 18.34 4.50 17.72
N VAL A 390 18.80 3.77 18.73
CA VAL A 390 18.44 2.36 18.96
C VAL A 390 17.85 2.14 20.35
N ASP A 391 17.20 3.15 20.92
CA ASP A 391 16.56 3.11 22.24
C ASP A 391 15.02 3.14 22.17
N GLU A 392 14.45 3.25 20.97
CA GLU A 392 13.01 3.33 20.68
C GLU A 392 12.29 4.55 21.30
N ASN A 393 13.04 5.59 21.64
CA ASN A 393 12.50 6.80 22.24
C ASN A 393 12.51 7.96 21.23
N LEU A 394 11.31 8.45 20.87
CA LEU A 394 11.14 9.55 19.90
C LEU A 394 11.67 10.90 20.41
N ASP A 395 11.90 11.05 21.72
CA ASP A 395 12.40 12.28 22.32
C ASP A 395 13.93 12.33 22.39
N SER A 396 14.61 11.19 22.50
CA SER A 396 16.05 11.09 22.29
C SER A 396 16.37 11.03 20.79
N TYR A 397 17.57 11.46 20.43
CA TYR A 397 18.03 11.44 19.05
C TYR A 397 19.54 11.58 18.99
N TRP A 398 20.13 11.07 17.91
CA TRP A 398 21.47 11.44 17.48
C TRP A 398 21.41 12.70 16.62
N ALA A 399 22.41 13.56 16.75
CA ALA A 399 22.65 14.67 15.82
C ALA A 399 24.14 14.92 15.64
N ALA A 400 24.52 15.37 14.44
CA ALA A 400 25.88 15.83 14.15
C ALA A 400 26.12 17.27 14.67
N ASP A 401 27.37 17.75 14.59
CA ASP A 401 27.72 19.14 14.82
C ASP A 401 27.07 20.07 13.79
N ASP A 402 26.79 21.32 14.18
CA ASP A 402 25.95 22.27 13.44
C ASP A 402 26.43 22.60 12.01
N HIS A 403 27.72 22.40 11.71
CA HIS A 403 28.32 22.64 10.39
C HIS A 403 28.34 21.39 9.49
N ILE A 404 28.00 20.21 10.03
CA ILE A 404 28.01 18.93 9.32
C ILE A 404 26.70 18.75 8.54
N ARG A 405 26.81 18.27 7.30
CA ARG A 405 25.66 17.96 6.41
C ARG A 405 25.67 16.53 5.88
N GLU A 406 26.80 15.84 6.02
CA GLU A 406 26.99 14.44 5.67
C GLU A 406 27.50 13.70 6.91
N ALA A 407 26.97 12.51 7.16
CA ALA A 407 27.35 11.72 8.33
C ALA A 407 27.19 10.23 8.05
N ASN A 408 27.94 9.44 8.79
CA ASN A 408 27.85 8.00 8.77
C ASN A 408 27.54 7.47 10.17
N LEU A 409 26.57 6.56 10.28
CA LEU A 409 26.29 5.79 11.49
C LEU A 409 26.48 4.30 11.18
N GLU A 410 27.29 3.62 11.97
CA GLU A 410 27.51 2.18 11.90
C GLU A 410 26.91 1.50 13.12
N ILE A 411 26.07 0.50 12.90
CA ILE A 411 25.41 -0.29 13.94
C ILE A 411 26.03 -1.69 13.91
N ASP A 412 26.66 -2.08 15.01
CA ASP A 412 27.21 -3.42 15.21
C ASP A 412 26.15 -4.32 15.84
N LEU A 413 25.68 -5.32 15.07
CA LEU A 413 24.61 -6.21 15.51
C LEU A 413 25.11 -7.25 16.52
N GLY A 414 26.44 -7.39 16.69
CA GLY A 414 27.08 -8.36 17.57
C GLY A 414 27.05 -9.81 17.06
N GLU A 415 26.09 -10.13 16.20
CA GLU A 415 25.95 -11.41 15.49
C GLU A 415 25.28 -11.17 14.13
N SER A 416 25.36 -12.17 13.25
CA SER A 416 24.70 -12.13 11.95
C SER A 416 23.19 -12.24 12.12
N VAL A 417 22.44 -11.24 11.65
CA VAL A 417 20.97 -11.18 11.76
C VAL A 417 20.33 -11.23 10.38
N VAL A 418 19.18 -11.91 10.29
CA VAL A 418 18.32 -11.89 9.10
C VAL A 418 17.21 -10.88 9.25
N PHE A 419 17.13 -9.93 8.33
CA PHE A 419 16.06 -8.94 8.28
C PHE A 419 15.73 -8.56 6.82
N ASP A 420 14.59 -7.91 6.62
CA ASP A 420 14.14 -7.42 5.30
C ASP A 420 13.35 -6.10 5.39
N ARG A 421 13.20 -5.54 6.60
CA ARG A 421 12.62 -4.22 6.84
C ARG A 421 13.62 -3.34 7.55
N ILE A 422 13.83 -2.13 7.02
CA ILE A 422 14.64 -1.09 7.66
C ILE A 422 13.73 0.10 7.95
N MET A 423 13.70 0.56 9.19
CA MET A 423 12.90 1.69 9.64
C MET A 423 13.81 2.82 10.10
N ILE A 424 13.51 4.06 9.71
CA ILE A 424 14.29 5.25 10.05
C ILE A 424 13.34 6.41 10.37
N GLN A 425 13.64 7.21 11.40
CA GLN A 425 12.85 8.38 11.80
C GLN A 425 13.71 9.60 12.11
N GLU A 426 13.28 10.78 11.67
CA GLU A 426 13.87 12.07 12.08
C GLU A 426 13.12 12.64 13.30
N PRO A 427 13.78 13.44 14.16
CA PRO A 427 13.10 14.17 15.25
C PRO A 427 12.34 15.38 14.67
N ILE A 428 11.22 15.11 13.99
CA ILE A 428 10.46 16.09 13.18
C ILE A 428 9.98 17.33 13.94
N ARG A 429 9.94 17.32 15.28
CA ARG A 429 9.67 18.52 16.09
C ARG A 429 10.65 19.68 15.82
N PHE A 430 11.81 19.35 15.26
CA PHE A 430 12.79 20.32 14.77
C PHE A 430 12.81 20.46 13.24
N GLY A 431 11.78 19.98 12.54
CA GLY A 431 11.67 19.98 11.08
C GLY A 431 12.29 18.76 10.40
N GLN A 432 11.95 18.59 9.12
CA GLN A 432 12.45 17.53 8.23
C GLN A 432 13.73 18.01 7.52
N ARG A 433 14.73 17.14 7.33
CA ARG A 433 16.09 17.58 6.98
C ARG A 433 16.74 16.73 5.91
N ILE A 434 16.67 15.41 6.02
CA ILE A 434 17.42 14.49 5.14
C ILE A 434 16.77 14.42 3.77
N SER A 435 17.58 14.59 2.72
CA SER A 435 17.14 14.61 1.33
C SER A 435 17.81 13.55 0.46
N GLU A 436 18.87 12.89 0.94
CA GLU A 436 19.51 11.74 0.30
C GLU A 436 20.25 10.87 1.32
N PHE A 437 20.02 9.56 1.30
CA PHE A 437 20.71 8.60 2.15
C PHE A 437 20.89 7.23 1.48
N GLU A 438 21.85 6.46 1.97
CA GLU A 438 22.14 5.08 1.57
C GLU A 438 22.20 4.18 2.81
N ILE A 439 21.82 2.91 2.65
CA ILE A 439 22.01 1.86 3.63
C ILE A 439 22.93 0.79 3.06
N LYS A 440 23.97 0.44 3.79
CA LYS A 440 24.85 -0.70 3.50
C LYS A 440 24.79 -1.72 4.63
N GLY A 441 25.05 -2.97 4.31
CA GLY A 441 25.23 -4.04 5.28
C GLY A 441 26.54 -4.78 5.04
N LEU A 442 27.18 -5.22 6.11
CA LEU A 442 28.33 -6.10 6.03
C LEU A 442 27.83 -7.54 5.83
N VAL A 443 27.85 -7.99 4.58
CA VAL A 443 27.32 -9.30 4.14
C VAL A 443 28.51 -10.14 3.69
N ASN A 444 28.73 -11.30 4.31
CA ASN A 444 29.88 -12.17 4.01
C ASN A 444 31.24 -11.45 4.11
N GLY A 445 31.36 -10.49 5.02
CA GLY A 445 32.58 -9.68 5.20
C GLY A 445 32.76 -8.53 4.21
N GLU A 446 31.81 -8.29 3.31
CA GLU A 446 31.86 -7.19 2.33
C GLU A 446 30.69 -6.20 2.52
N TRP A 447 30.98 -4.91 2.41
CA TRP A 447 29.96 -3.87 2.47
C TRP A 447 29.13 -3.85 1.18
N THR A 448 27.88 -4.29 1.30
CA THR A 448 26.91 -4.37 0.20
C THR A 448 25.84 -3.29 0.37
N GLN A 449 25.50 -2.58 -0.71
CA GLN A 449 24.40 -1.61 -0.68
C GLN A 449 23.05 -2.34 -0.62
N LEU A 450 22.30 -2.11 0.47
CA LEU A 450 21.00 -2.74 0.69
C LEU A 450 19.86 -1.85 0.19
N ALA A 451 19.97 -0.53 0.35
CA ALA A 451 18.96 0.41 -0.07
C ALA A 451 19.52 1.83 -0.27
N LYS A 452 18.74 2.68 -0.94
CA LYS A 452 18.94 4.13 -1.01
C LYS A 452 17.60 4.84 -0.99
N GLY A 453 17.57 6.11 -0.60
CA GLY A 453 16.36 6.91 -0.56
C GLY A 453 16.63 8.41 -0.51
N THR A 454 15.55 9.19 -0.60
CA THR A 454 15.60 10.65 -0.53
C THR A 454 15.20 11.12 0.87
N THR A 455 13.90 11.33 1.12
CA THR A 455 13.35 11.83 2.37
C THR A 455 13.10 10.73 3.40
N ILE A 456 13.28 11.07 4.68
CA ILE A 456 12.88 10.21 5.81
C ILE A 456 11.61 10.75 6.49
N GLY A 457 11.67 11.96 7.06
CA GLY A 457 10.56 12.57 7.79
C GLY A 457 10.23 11.84 9.10
N TYR A 458 8.94 11.79 9.44
CA TYR A 458 8.45 11.13 10.64
C TYR A 458 8.83 9.65 10.68
N LYS A 459 8.65 8.96 9.56
CA LYS A 459 8.96 7.54 9.43
C LYS A 459 9.19 7.15 7.97
N ARG A 460 10.30 6.44 7.74
CA ARG A 460 10.62 5.74 6.51
C ARG A 460 10.71 4.25 6.80
N ILE A 461 10.02 3.43 6.03
CA ILE A 461 10.19 1.98 6.07
C ILE A 461 10.57 1.48 4.68
N LEU A 462 11.71 0.82 4.58
CA LEU A 462 12.23 0.24 3.35
C LEU A 462 12.01 -1.27 3.38
N ARG A 463 11.43 -1.79 2.30
CA ARG A 463 11.39 -3.22 2.01
C ARG A 463 12.60 -3.58 1.15
N ILE A 464 13.40 -4.52 1.61
CA ILE A 464 14.53 -5.07 0.87
C ILE A 464 14.38 -6.59 0.76
N PRO A 465 15.13 -7.26 -0.13
CA PRO A 465 15.28 -8.72 -0.04
C PRO A 465 15.84 -9.14 1.34
N PRO A 466 15.44 -10.31 1.88
CA PRO A 466 16.06 -10.86 3.08
C PRO A 466 17.58 -10.91 2.96
N VAL A 467 18.25 -10.40 3.99
CA VAL A 467 19.72 -10.33 4.02
C VAL A 467 20.23 -10.78 5.38
N HIS A 468 21.35 -11.49 5.37
CA HIS A 468 22.17 -11.77 6.55
C HIS A 468 23.25 -10.69 6.63
N ALA A 469 23.27 -9.91 7.71
CA ALA A 469 24.34 -8.93 7.91
C ALA A 469 24.82 -8.93 9.36
N ASP A 470 26.10 -8.64 9.54
CA ASP A 470 26.75 -8.54 10.86
C ASP A 470 26.76 -7.08 11.35
N LYS A 471 26.77 -6.14 10.40
CA LYS A 471 26.77 -4.69 10.65
C LYS A 471 25.91 -3.97 9.63
N ILE A 472 25.37 -2.82 10.03
CA ILE A 472 24.61 -1.92 9.16
C ILE A 472 25.21 -0.53 9.19
N GLN A 473 25.17 0.15 8.05
CA GLN A 473 25.67 1.50 7.89
C GLN A 473 24.59 2.39 7.28
N LEU A 474 24.18 3.43 8.00
CA LEU A 474 23.36 4.53 7.49
C LEU A 474 24.28 5.69 7.07
N ILE A 475 24.29 5.98 5.77
CA ILE A 475 25.09 7.04 5.17
C ILE A 475 24.15 8.17 4.75
N ILE A 476 24.25 9.31 5.42
CA ILE A 476 23.52 10.53 5.06
C ILE A 476 24.36 11.31 4.06
N LYS A 477 23.87 11.40 2.82
CA LYS A 477 24.56 12.02 1.68
C LYS A 477 24.18 13.48 1.48
N LYS A 478 22.92 13.83 1.75
CA LYS A 478 22.43 15.22 1.71
C LYS A 478 21.43 15.47 2.81
N SER A 479 21.59 16.64 3.44
CA SER A 479 20.65 17.17 4.42
C SER A 479 20.56 18.68 4.27
N ASN A 480 19.33 19.22 4.34
CA ASN A 480 19.07 20.64 4.21
C ASN A 480 19.46 21.41 5.49
N ASN A 481 19.76 20.70 6.59
CA ASN A 481 20.24 21.25 7.85
C ASN A 481 21.14 20.22 8.57
N VAL A 482 21.50 20.43 9.83
CA VAL A 482 22.25 19.44 10.62
C VAL A 482 21.46 18.13 10.68
N PRO A 483 22.03 17.00 10.22
CA PRO A 483 21.32 15.72 10.19
C PRO A 483 21.06 15.22 11.60
N ALA A 484 19.88 14.64 11.80
CA ALA A 484 19.46 14.06 13.06
C ALA A 484 18.54 12.85 12.83
N ILE A 485 18.70 11.82 13.65
CA ILE A 485 17.93 10.57 13.60
C ILE A 485 17.44 10.27 15.01
N SER A 486 16.15 10.03 15.15
CA SER A 486 15.53 9.63 16.43
C SER A 486 15.49 8.11 16.58
N ASN A 487 15.16 7.37 15.52
CA ASN A 487 15.10 5.92 15.58
C ASN A 487 15.62 5.26 14.31
N PHE A 488 16.25 4.11 14.50
CA PHE A 488 16.65 3.16 13.49
C PHE A 488 16.23 1.76 13.94
N GLY A 489 15.56 1.02 13.07
CA GLY A 489 15.10 -0.33 13.38
C GLY A 489 15.31 -1.31 12.24
N LEU A 490 15.57 -2.57 12.61
CA LEU A 490 15.70 -3.69 11.69
C LEU A 490 14.67 -4.75 12.06
N TYR A 491 13.87 -5.19 11.10
CA TYR A 491 12.80 -6.15 11.35
C TYR A 491 12.73 -7.22 10.26
N LYS A 492 12.13 -8.35 10.62
CA LYS A 492 11.86 -9.45 9.70
C LYS A 492 10.37 -9.49 9.41
N ALA A 493 10.02 -9.47 8.13
CA ALA A 493 8.65 -9.60 7.65
C ALA A 493 7.99 -10.86 8.21
N SER A 494 6.71 -10.73 8.58
CA SER A 494 5.87 -11.87 8.95
C SER A 494 5.87 -12.89 7.81
N PRO A 495 5.98 -14.20 8.09
CA PRO A 495 5.75 -15.24 7.09
C PRO A 495 4.37 -15.15 6.44
N LYS A 496 3.39 -14.49 7.08
CA LYS A 496 2.04 -14.26 6.55
C LYS A 496 2.00 -13.18 5.45
N GLU A 497 3.04 -12.36 5.32
CA GLU A 497 3.22 -11.49 4.15
C GLU A 497 3.51 -12.31 2.87
N SER A 498 3.95 -13.56 3.00
CA SER A 498 4.18 -14.45 1.86
C SER A 498 2.85 -14.78 1.18
N VAL A 499 2.62 -14.22 -0.01
CA VAL A 499 1.36 -14.31 -0.73
C VAL A 499 1.05 -15.75 -1.13
N ILE A 500 -0.16 -16.19 -0.79
CA ILE A 500 -0.80 -17.35 -1.43
C ILE A 500 -0.93 -17.05 -2.91
N GLN A 501 -0.10 -17.70 -3.71
CA GLN A 501 -0.14 -17.55 -5.15
C GLN A 501 -1.23 -18.39 -5.78
N ALA A 502 -1.50 -19.58 -5.21
CA ALA A 502 -2.49 -20.49 -5.74
C ALA A 502 -3.00 -21.46 -4.66
N VAL A 503 -4.10 -22.14 -4.97
CA VAL A 503 -4.49 -23.39 -4.31
C VAL A 503 -4.29 -24.51 -5.33
N SER A 504 -3.61 -25.59 -4.95
CA SER A 504 -3.38 -26.74 -5.81
C SER A 504 -4.71 -27.43 -6.17
N LEU A 505 -4.71 -28.27 -7.20
CA LEU A 505 -5.91 -29.05 -7.57
C LEU A 505 -6.31 -30.07 -6.49
N LEU A 506 -5.45 -30.28 -5.49
CA LEU A 506 -5.69 -31.13 -4.33
C LEU A 506 -6.11 -30.32 -3.08
N GLY A 507 -6.29 -29.00 -3.20
CA GLY A 507 -6.74 -28.13 -2.11
C GLY A 507 -5.63 -27.54 -1.25
N ASN A 508 -4.35 -27.74 -1.60
CA ASN A 508 -3.23 -27.23 -0.80
C ASN A 508 -2.87 -25.80 -1.19
N VAL A 509 -2.59 -24.95 -0.21
CA VAL A 509 -2.13 -23.57 -0.43
C VAL A 509 -0.68 -23.57 -0.94
N LEU A 510 -0.40 -22.75 -1.94
CA LEU A 510 0.90 -22.59 -2.59
C LEU A 510 1.43 -21.17 -2.43
N TYR A 511 2.68 -21.04 -1.99
CA TYR A 511 3.36 -19.77 -1.73
C TYR A 511 4.51 -19.55 -2.71
N SER A 512 4.89 -18.30 -2.93
CA SER A 512 6.13 -17.98 -3.67
C SER A 512 7.34 -18.63 -3.00
N ALA A 513 8.19 -19.28 -3.80
CA ALA A 513 9.49 -19.75 -3.34
C ALA A 513 10.46 -18.57 -3.14
N GLU A 514 11.44 -18.72 -2.25
CA GLU A 514 12.54 -17.76 -2.11
C GLU A 514 13.29 -17.61 -3.45
N PRO A 515 13.40 -16.39 -4.00
CA PRO A 515 14.07 -16.17 -5.28
C PRO A 515 15.59 -16.17 -5.12
N SER A 516 16.31 -16.64 -6.15
CA SER A 516 17.78 -16.50 -6.22
C SER A 516 18.21 -15.05 -6.42
N GLU A 517 19.41 -14.69 -5.98
CA GLU A 517 20.00 -13.35 -6.20
C GLU A 517 19.95 -12.90 -7.66
N SER A 518 20.36 -13.77 -8.61
CA SER A 518 20.30 -13.45 -10.05
C SER A 518 18.88 -13.13 -10.55
N ALA A 519 17.85 -13.71 -9.94
CA ALA A 519 16.46 -13.42 -10.29
C ALA A 519 16.02 -12.05 -9.73
N LEU A 520 16.47 -11.70 -8.53
CA LEU A 520 16.22 -10.40 -7.90
C LEU A 520 16.91 -9.26 -8.67
N GLU A 521 18.15 -9.44 -9.11
CA GLU A 521 18.88 -8.47 -9.94
C GLU A 521 18.13 -8.18 -11.24
N LYS A 522 17.75 -9.23 -11.98
CA LYS A 522 16.99 -9.10 -13.24
C LYS A 522 15.63 -8.46 -13.03
N PHE A 523 14.98 -8.69 -11.89
CA PHE A 523 13.75 -8.01 -11.52
C PHE A 523 13.98 -6.52 -11.27
N ALA A 524 15.00 -6.16 -10.50
CA ALA A 524 15.33 -4.76 -10.21
C ALA A 524 15.65 -3.99 -11.49
N GLU A 525 16.43 -4.60 -12.40
CA GLU A 525 16.72 -4.03 -13.72
C GLU A 525 15.46 -3.83 -14.56
N ALA A 526 14.60 -4.84 -14.67
CA ALA A 526 13.37 -4.75 -15.46
C ALA A 526 12.40 -3.70 -14.90
N ARG A 527 12.29 -3.58 -13.57
CA ARG A 527 11.51 -2.53 -12.91
C ARG A 527 12.04 -1.14 -13.26
N LEU A 528 13.36 -0.94 -13.12
CA LEU A 528 13.98 0.35 -13.43
C LEU A 528 13.81 0.74 -14.91
N ASN A 529 13.88 -0.23 -15.82
CA ASN A 529 13.65 0.01 -17.25
C ASN A 529 12.20 0.40 -17.52
N TYR A 530 11.22 -0.25 -16.88
CA TYR A 530 9.82 0.14 -16.98
C TYR A 530 9.54 1.53 -16.39
N GLU A 531 10.18 1.88 -15.26
CA GLU A 531 10.04 3.21 -14.66
C GLU A 531 10.58 4.32 -15.58
N LYS A 532 11.62 4.04 -16.37
CA LYS A 532 12.16 4.98 -17.37
C LYS A 532 11.32 5.06 -18.63
N GLU A 533 10.71 3.95 -19.04
CA GLU A 533 9.99 3.81 -20.30
C GLU A 533 8.56 3.29 -20.06
N SER A 534 7.77 4.02 -19.28
CA SER A 534 6.45 3.55 -18.83
C SER A 534 5.42 3.38 -19.96
N ASP A 535 5.69 3.99 -21.11
CA ASP A 535 4.88 3.95 -22.35
C ASP A 535 5.40 2.91 -23.36
N ASN A 536 6.38 2.08 -22.97
CA ASN A 536 6.91 0.98 -23.78
C ASN A 536 6.29 -0.37 -23.34
N PRO A 537 5.51 -1.06 -24.20
CA PRO A 537 4.91 -2.34 -23.85
C PRO A 537 5.95 -3.44 -23.60
N ASP A 538 7.14 -3.38 -24.22
CA ASP A 538 8.21 -4.36 -24.00
C ASP A 538 8.77 -4.26 -22.57
N ALA A 539 8.97 -3.03 -22.08
CA ALA A 539 9.47 -2.78 -20.73
C ALA A 539 8.46 -3.31 -19.69
N LEU A 540 7.16 -3.08 -19.91
CA LEU A 540 6.08 -3.62 -19.07
C LEU A 540 6.05 -5.15 -19.09
N ILE A 541 6.14 -5.75 -20.28
CA ILE A 541 6.14 -7.21 -20.45
C ILE A 541 7.31 -7.82 -19.68
N TRP A 542 8.51 -7.27 -19.81
CA TRP A 542 9.68 -7.74 -19.09
C TRP A 542 9.57 -7.55 -17.58
N TYR A 543 9.03 -6.42 -17.13
CA TYR A 543 8.77 -6.19 -15.71
C TYR A 543 7.81 -7.25 -15.14
N GLY A 544 6.67 -7.49 -15.79
CA GLY A 544 5.74 -8.54 -15.39
C GLY A 544 6.35 -9.95 -15.44
N ARG A 545 7.17 -10.24 -16.46
CA ARG A 545 7.84 -11.55 -16.61
C ARG A 545 8.82 -11.80 -15.46
N ARG A 546 9.66 -10.81 -15.13
CA ARG A 546 10.64 -10.93 -14.04
C ARG A 546 9.96 -11.01 -12.68
N THR A 547 8.89 -10.26 -12.47
CA THR A 547 8.03 -10.36 -11.28
C THR A 547 7.51 -11.79 -11.10
N ALA A 548 6.98 -12.38 -12.17
CA ALA A 548 6.49 -13.75 -12.12
C ALA A 548 7.60 -14.79 -11.88
N TYR A 549 8.82 -14.56 -12.35
CA TYR A 549 9.94 -15.47 -12.09
C TYR A 549 10.38 -15.48 -10.62
N LEU A 550 10.02 -14.46 -9.84
CA LEU A 550 10.14 -14.46 -8.38
C LEU A 550 9.03 -15.28 -7.69
N GLY A 551 8.17 -15.96 -8.45
CA GLY A 551 6.99 -16.64 -7.93
C GLY A 551 5.87 -15.68 -7.52
N ARG A 552 5.95 -14.39 -7.84
CA ARG A 552 4.94 -13.37 -7.50
C ARG A 552 3.89 -13.26 -8.61
N PHE A 553 3.11 -14.31 -8.81
CA PHE A 553 2.16 -14.41 -9.91
C PHE A 553 1.00 -13.43 -9.81
N ARG A 554 0.47 -13.18 -8.60
CA ARG A 554 -0.62 -12.21 -8.41
C ARG A 554 -0.17 -10.77 -8.73
N GLU A 555 1.01 -10.38 -8.28
CA GLU A 555 1.61 -9.07 -8.63
C GLU A 555 1.84 -8.96 -10.14
N ALA A 556 2.33 -10.03 -10.79
CA ALA A 556 2.47 -10.04 -12.25
C ALA A 556 1.12 -9.87 -12.98
N ILE A 557 0.03 -10.44 -12.46
CA ILE A 557 -1.32 -10.25 -13.01
C ILE A 557 -1.76 -8.80 -12.91
N GLU A 558 -1.48 -8.12 -11.79
CA GLU A 558 -1.78 -6.69 -11.61
C GLU A 558 -0.99 -5.84 -12.61
N ILE A 559 0.32 -6.06 -12.75
CA ILE A 559 1.18 -5.37 -13.73
C ILE A 559 0.62 -5.51 -15.16
N TYR A 560 0.21 -6.72 -15.56
CA TYR A 560 -0.37 -6.92 -16.88
C TYR A 560 -1.78 -6.34 -17.02
N THR A 561 -2.54 -6.24 -15.92
CA THR A 561 -3.86 -5.61 -15.92
C THR A 561 -3.73 -4.11 -16.17
N GLU A 562 -2.81 -3.44 -15.47
CA GLU A 562 -2.47 -2.04 -15.76
C GLU A 562 -1.93 -1.88 -17.21
N GLY A 563 -1.14 -2.85 -17.68
CA GLY A 563 -0.64 -2.85 -19.05
C GLY A 563 -1.73 -2.93 -20.11
N ILE A 564 -2.81 -3.66 -19.86
CA ILE A 564 -3.96 -3.75 -20.78
C ILE A 564 -4.75 -2.44 -20.82
N GLU A 565 -4.82 -1.70 -19.72
CA GLU A 565 -5.43 -0.36 -19.73
C GLU A 565 -4.65 0.61 -20.62
N LYS A 566 -3.32 0.49 -20.65
CA LYS A 566 -2.42 1.33 -21.46
C LYS A 566 -2.31 0.88 -22.92
N PHE A 567 -2.26 -0.43 -23.15
CA PHE A 567 -2.01 -1.04 -24.45
C PHE A 567 -3.08 -2.10 -24.77
N PRO A 568 -4.36 -1.70 -24.93
CA PRO A 568 -5.48 -2.64 -25.03
C PRO A 568 -5.44 -3.54 -26.27
N GLU A 569 -4.69 -3.16 -27.31
CA GLU A 569 -4.56 -3.91 -28.57
C GLU A 569 -3.29 -4.79 -28.63
N ASP A 570 -2.48 -4.81 -27.56
CA ASP A 570 -1.25 -5.61 -27.51
C ASP A 570 -1.53 -7.03 -27.02
N SER A 571 -1.62 -7.98 -27.96
CA SER A 571 -1.92 -9.39 -27.68
C SER A 571 -0.91 -10.07 -26.76
N ARG A 572 0.33 -9.57 -26.67
CA ARG A 572 1.40 -10.15 -25.84
C ARG A 572 1.07 -10.00 -24.36
N ILE A 573 0.47 -8.88 -23.97
CA ILE A 573 0.13 -8.61 -22.57
C ILE A 573 -0.97 -9.58 -22.10
N TYR A 574 -2.02 -9.78 -22.91
CA TYR A 574 -3.04 -10.80 -22.64
C TYR A 574 -2.47 -12.21 -22.59
N ARG A 575 -1.57 -12.56 -23.54
CA ARG A 575 -0.86 -13.86 -23.54
C ARG A 575 -0.11 -14.07 -22.23
N HIS A 576 0.61 -13.06 -21.74
CA HIS A 576 1.37 -13.17 -20.50
C HIS A 576 0.48 -13.21 -19.26
N ARG A 577 -0.57 -12.38 -19.19
CA ARG A 577 -1.54 -12.40 -18.08
C ARG A 577 -2.32 -13.69 -18.03
N GLY A 578 -2.80 -14.17 -19.17
CA GLY A 578 -3.48 -15.46 -19.32
C GLY A 578 -2.62 -16.60 -18.78
N HIS A 579 -1.32 -16.61 -19.10
CA HIS A 579 -0.40 -17.62 -18.54
C HIS A 579 -0.33 -17.53 -17.00
N ARG A 580 -0.27 -16.31 -16.42
CA ARG A 580 -0.29 -16.15 -14.96
C ARG A 580 -1.62 -16.57 -14.34
N PHE A 581 -2.75 -16.36 -15.01
CA PHE A 581 -4.03 -16.89 -14.56
C PHE A 581 -4.04 -18.42 -14.47
N ILE A 582 -3.42 -19.13 -15.43
CA ILE A 582 -3.22 -20.58 -15.29
C ILE A 582 -2.32 -20.87 -14.06
N SER A 583 -1.24 -20.11 -13.84
CA SER A 583 -0.34 -20.25 -12.68
C SER A 583 -1.05 -20.14 -11.33
N VAL A 584 -2.08 -19.28 -11.24
CA VAL A 584 -2.92 -19.10 -10.04
C VAL A 584 -4.22 -19.92 -10.05
N ARG A 585 -4.41 -20.80 -11.05
CA ARG A 585 -5.58 -21.68 -11.24
C ARG A 585 -6.91 -20.96 -11.52
N GLU A 586 -6.85 -19.72 -12.01
CA GLU A 586 -8.02 -18.95 -12.46
C GLU A 586 -8.29 -19.22 -13.95
N PHE A 587 -8.63 -20.47 -14.30
CA PHE A 587 -8.68 -20.95 -15.68
C PHE A 587 -9.67 -20.21 -16.58
N ASP A 588 -10.81 -19.78 -16.05
CA ASP A 588 -11.80 -19.01 -16.81
C ASP A 588 -11.25 -17.66 -17.29
N LYS A 589 -10.48 -16.98 -16.43
CA LYS A 589 -9.82 -15.72 -16.78
C LYS A 589 -8.70 -15.96 -17.78
N ALA A 590 -7.95 -17.05 -17.62
CA ALA A 590 -6.93 -17.45 -18.58
C ALA A 590 -7.53 -17.68 -19.97
N ILE A 591 -8.61 -18.45 -20.08
CA ILE A 591 -9.32 -18.72 -21.34
C ILE A 591 -9.75 -17.40 -21.97
N LYS A 592 -10.41 -16.52 -21.22
CA LYS A 592 -10.87 -15.21 -21.71
C LYS A 592 -9.73 -14.38 -22.31
N ASP A 593 -8.60 -14.28 -21.60
CA ASP A 593 -7.44 -13.52 -22.07
C ASP A 593 -6.84 -14.14 -23.34
N PHE A 594 -6.70 -15.46 -23.39
CA PHE A 594 -6.13 -16.13 -24.55
C PHE A 594 -7.06 -16.13 -25.77
N GLU A 595 -8.38 -16.20 -25.61
CA GLU A 595 -9.34 -16.07 -26.71
C GLU A 595 -9.33 -14.65 -27.29
N HIS A 596 -9.21 -13.64 -26.43
CA HIS A 596 -9.04 -12.27 -26.86
C HIS A 596 -7.69 -12.09 -27.60
N ALA A 597 -6.59 -12.61 -27.03
CA ALA A 597 -5.28 -12.60 -27.69
C ALA A 597 -5.33 -13.31 -29.06
N ALA A 598 -6.02 -14.45 -29.17
CA ALA A 598 -6.22 -15.19 -30.41
C ALA A 598 -6.97 -14.35 -31.47
N THR A 599 -7.95 -13.56 -31.03
CA THR A 599 -8.67 -12.62 -31.90
C THR A 599 -7.75 -11.50 -32.40
N LEU A 600 -6.89 -10.96 -31.52
CA LEU A 600 -5.95 -9.89 -31.86
C LEU A 600 -4.84 -10.32 -32.81
N ILE A 601 -4.45 -11.60 -32.81
CA ILE A 601 -3.43 -12.14 -33.74
C ILE A 601 -4.02 -12.66 -35.06
N ALA A 602 -5.35 -12.74 -35.19
CA ALA A 602 -5.99 -13.29 -36.38
C ALA A 602 -5.60 -12.49 -37.64
N GLY A 603 -5.03 -13.18 -38.63
CA GLY A 603 -4.59 -12.58 -39.90
C GLY A 603 -3.29 -11.75 -39.81
N LYS A 604 -2.60 -11.74 -38.66
CA LYS A 604 -1.28 -11.10 -38.51
C LYS A 604 -0.15 -12.11 -38.75
N GLU A 605 1.05 -11.60 -39.06
CA GLU A 605 2.25 -12.43 -39.12
C GLU A 605 2.67 -12.88 -37.72
N ASP A 606 3.16 -14.11 -37.61
CA ASP A 606 3.65 -14.65 -36.33
C ASP A 606 5.00 -14.03 -35.97
N MET A 607 5.25 -13.87 -34.67
CA MET A 607 6.45 -13.24 -34.14
C MET A 607 7.15 -14.19 -33.18
N ILE A 608 8.47 -14.34 -33.34
CA ILE A 608 9.30 -15.10 -32.40
C ILE A 608 9.32 -14.37 -31.06
N GLU A 609 9.03 -15.10 -29.97
CA GLU A 609 9.08 -14.55 -28.62
C GLU A 609 10.48 -14.74 -28.02
N PRO A 610 11.09 -13.69 -27.43
CA PRO A 610 12.40 -13.82 -26.79
C PRO A 610 12.31 -14.67 -25.52
N ASP A 611 13.28 -15.57 -25.36
CA ASP A 611 13.36 -16.47 -24.21
C ASP A 611 13.53 -15.69 -22.90
N GLY A 612 12.86 -16.17 -21.86
CA GLY A 612 12.98 -15.57 -20.52
C GLY A 612 14.36 -15.80 -19.91
N MET A 613 14.96 -16.92 -20.27
CA MET A 613 16.32 -17.35 -19.95
C MET A 613 16.89 -18.03 -21.20
N PRO A 614 18.09 -17.66 -21.67
CA PRO A 614 18.69 -18.31 -22.83
C PRO A 614 18.81 -19.82 -22.66
N ASN A 615 18.42 -20.59 -23.68
CA ASN A 615 18.76 -22.01 -23.73
C ASN A 615 20.22 -22.23 -24.15
N ALA A 616 20.65 -23.50 -24.12
CA ALA A 616 22.03 -23.91 -24.39
C ALA A 616 22.53 -23.48 -25.79
N GLN A 617 21.64 -23.19 -26.73
CA GLN A 617 21.99 -22.77 -28.09
C GLN A 617 21.73 -21.28 -28.32
N ASN A 618 21.14 -20.57 -27.35
CA ASN A 618 20.74 -19.17 -27.46
C ASN A 618 19.82 -18.90 -28.67
N ILE A 619 18.93 -19.85 -28.99
CA ILE A 619 17.97 -19.78 -30.11
C ILE A 619 16.56 -19.79 -29.54
N PRO A 620 15.74 -18.74 -29.72
CA PRO A 620 14.35 -18.76 -29.28
C PRO A 620 13.55 -19.86 -29.98
N VAL A 621 12.83 -20.65 -29.18
CA VAL A 621 12.10 -21.84 -29.68
C VAL A 621 10.59 -21.67 -29.70
N SER A 622 10.07 -20.50 -29.31
CA SER A 622 8.64 -20.24 -29.23
C SER A 622 8.24 -18.96 -29.97
N SER A 623 6.97 -18.89 -30.38
CA SER A 623 6.38 -17.74 -31.07
C SER A 623 5.09 -17.33 -30.36
N LEU A 624 4.64 -16.12 -30.66
CA LEU A 624 3.44 -15.55 -30.08
C LEU A 624 2.21 -16.40 -30.42
N HIS A 625 2.07 -16.81 -31.68
CA HIS A 625 0.92 -17.61 -32.10
C HIS A 625 0.94 -18.99 -31.45
N THR A 626 2.08 -19.68 -31.47
CA THR A 626 2.15 -21.00 -30.83
C THR A 626 1.86 -20.89 -29.33
N ASN A 627 2.42 -19.89 -28.63
CA ASN A 627 2.21 -19.74 -27.20
C ASN A 627 0.74 -19.42 -26.85
N ILE A 628 0.06 -18.59 -27.64
CA ILE A 628 -1.37 -18.31 -27.43
C ILE A 628 -2.18 -19.61 -27.56
N TRP A 629 -2.03 -20.35 -28.66
CA TRP A 629 -2.81 -21.58 -28.88
C TRP A 629 -2.45 -22.69 -27.88
N TYR A 630 -1.16 -22.88 -27.59
CA TYR A 630 -0.70 -23.89 -26.64
C TYR A 630 -1.29 -23.66 -25.24
N HIS A 631 -1.21 -22.43 -24.72
CA HIS A 631 -1.70 -22.13 -23.38
C HIS A 631 -3.23 -22.03 -23.31
N LEU A 632 -3.90 -21.60 -24.38
CA LEU A 632 -5.36 -21.67 -24.48
C LEU A 632 -5.85 -23.11 -24.41
N GLY A 633 -5.21 -24.01 -25.17
CA GLY A 633 -5.53 -25.44 -25.16
C GLY A 633 -5.29 -26.05 -23.79
N LEU A 634 -4.20 -25.64 -23.12
CA LEU A 634 -3.87 -26.08 -21.77
C LEU A 634 -4.91 -25.60 -20.74
N ALA A 635 -5.37 -24.36 -20.84
CA ALA A 635 -6.40 -23.83 -19.95
C ALA A 635 -7.72 -24.59 -20.09
N TYR A 636 -8.15 -24.87 -21.33
CA TYR A 636 -9.32 -25.71 -21.61
C TYR A 636 -9.15 -27.14 -21.08
N TYR A 637 -7.98 -27.75 -21.32
CA TYR A 637 -7.66 -29.09 -20.83
C TYR A 637 -7.73 -29.18 -19.29
N LEU A 638 -7.13 -28.21 -18.59
CA LEU A 638 -7.14 -28.16 -17.12
C LEU A 638 -8.53 -27.90 -16.53
N LYS A 639 -9.41 -27.23 -17.29
CA LYS A 639 -10.84 -27.08 -16.97
C LYS A 639 -11.67 -28.33 -17.32
N ASN A 640 -11.05 -29.35 -17.91
CA ASN A 640 -11.71 -30.55 -18.43
C ASN A 640 -12.72 -30.26 -19.57
N ASP A 641 -12.53 -29.16 -20.30
CA ASP A 641 -13.26 -28.86 -21.53
C ASP A 641 -12.46 -29.40 -22.74
N LEU A 642 -12.56 -30.72 -22.91
CA LEU A 642 -11.70 -31.46 -23.82
C LEU A 642 -12.01 -31.20 -25.31
N GLU A 643 -13.25 -30.85 -25.65
CA GLU A 643 -13.63 -30.55 -27.04
C GLU A 643 -13.03 -29.21 -27.51
N ASN A 644 -13.09 -28.18 -26.66
CA ASN A 644 -12.41 -26.92 -26.96
C ASN A 644 -10.89 -27.06 -26.92
N ALA A 645 -10.35 -27.83 -25.98
CA ALA A 645 -8.92 -28.14 -25.95
C ALA A 645 -8.47 -28.80 -27.26
N LEU A 646 -9.23 -29.78 -27.77
CA LEU A 646 -8.94 -30.44 -29.05
C LEU A 646 -8.94 -29.46 -30.21
N ARG A 647 -9.99 -28.63 -30.33
CA ARG A 647 -10.09 -27.60 -31.37
C ARG A 647 -8.88 -26.67 -31.36
N VAL A 648 -8.50 -26.20 -30.18
CA VAL A 648 -7.41 -25.24 -30.00
C VAL A 648 -6.05 -25.88 -30.27
N TYR A 649 -5.79 -27.09 -29.79
CA TYR A 649 -4.51 -27.76 -30.06
C TYR A 649 -4.30 -28.05 -31.55
N ARG A 650 -5.37 -28.27 -32.33
CA ARG A 650 -5.26 -28.36 -33.80
C ARG A 650 -4.78 -27.06 -34.44
N GLU A 651 -5.23 -25.91 -33.95
CA GLU A 651 -4.68 -24.61 -34.38
C GLU A 651 -3.22 -24.44 -33.93
N GLY A 652 -2.89 -24.91 -32.72
CA GLY A 652 -1.50 -24.94 -32.23
C GLY A 652 -0.55 -25.76 -33.12
N ILE A 653 -1.01 -26.91 -33.65
CA ILE A 653 -0.23 -27.72 -34.60
C ILE A 653 0.03 -26.94 -35.90
N LYS A 654 -0.98 -26.24 -36.43
CA LYS A 654 -0.81 -25.40 -37.63
C LYS A 654 0.16 -24.24 -37.39
N ALA A 655 0.16 -23.68 -36.18
CA ALA A 655 1.04 -22.59 -35.79
C ALA A 655 2.47 -23.03 -35.43
N SER A 656 2.74 -24.34 -35.35
CA SER A 656 4.06 -24.86 -34.97
C SER A 656 5.04 -24.76 -36.12
N GLN A 657 6.11 -23.97 -35.95
CA GLN A 657 7.10 -23.69 -37.00
C GLN A 657 8.41 -24.46 -36.83
N ASN A 658 8.62 -25.10 -35.68
CA ASN A 658 9.82 -25.89 -35.38
C ASN A 658 9.46 -27.15 -34.57
N ASP A 659 10.46 -28.00 -34.36
CA ASP A 659 10.27 -29.28 -33.69
C ASP A 659 9.91 -29.16 -32.20
N ASP A 660 10.42 -28.14 -31.50
CA ASP A 660 10.06 -27.87 -30.09
C ASP A 660 8.56 -27.59 -29.92
N MET A 661 8.03 -26.67 -30.75
CA MET A 661 6.62 -26.29 -30.78
C MET A 661 5.73 -27.49 -31.12
N LEU A 662 6.11 -28.23 -32.17
CA LEU A 662 5.36 -29.37 -32.68
C LEU A 662 5.27 -30.48 -31.64
N VAL A 663 6.40 -30.84 -31.03
CA VAL A 663 6.47 -31.90 -30.03
C VAL A 663 5.64 -31.56 -28.79
N ALA A 664 5.77 -30.33 -28.27
CA ALA A 664 5.03 -29.89 -27.09
C ALA A 664 3.52 -29.90 -27.34
N THR A 665 3.08 -29.37 -28.48
CA THR A 665 1.65 -29.32 -28.83
C THR A 665 1.09 -30.71 -29.13
N THR A 666 1.85 -31.56 -29.82
CA THR A 666 1.45 -32.95 -30.14
C THR A 666 1.21 -33.76 -28.89
N HIS A 667 2.01 -33.57 -27.84
CA HIS A 667 1.82 -34.28 -26.58
C HIS A 667 0.43 -34.02 -26.00
N TRP A 668 0.03 -32.75 -25.86
CA TRP A 668 -1.26 -32.41 -25.27
C TRP A 668 -2.45 -32.72 -26.18
N LEU A 669 -2.27 -32.59 -27.51
CA LEU A 669 -3.26 -33.06 -28.48
C LEU A 669 -3.53 -34.57 -28.32
N TYR A 670 -2.46 -35.38 -28.21
CA TYR A 670 -2.57 -36.81 -27.96
C TYR A 670 -3.33 -37.10 -26.66
N MET A 671 -2.94 -36.44 -25.55
CA MET A 671 -3.58 -36.65 -24.26
C MET A 671 -5.07 -36.30 -24.30
N THR A 672 -5.43 -35.20 -24.97
CA THR A 672 -6.82 -34.77 -25.16
C THR A 672 -7.62 -35.79 -25.95
N LEU A 673 -7.10 -36.24 -27.09
CA LEU A 673 -7.74 -37.26 -27.94
C LEU A 673 -7.94 -38.58 -27.20
N ARG A 674 -6.97 -38.99 -26.37
CA ARG A 674 -7.09 -40.20 -25.54
C ARG A 674 -8.18 -40.08 -24.49
N LEU A 675 -8.31 -38.93 -23.82
CA LEU A 675 -9.38 -38.70 -22.84
C LEU A 675 -10.77 -38.63 -23.49
N LEU A 676 -10.85 -38.18 -24.74
CA LEU A 676 -12.08 -38.20 -25.55
C LEU A 676 -12.40 -39.60 -26.14
N GLY A 677 -11.54 -40.61 -25.94
CA GLY A 677 -11.74 -41.95 -26.51
C GLY A 677 -11.47 -42.06 -28.02
N ARG A 678 -10.80 -41.05 -28.63
CA ARG A 678 -10.52 -40.97 -30.07
C ARG A 678 -9.17 -41.61 -30.40
N GLU A 679 -9.09 -42.94 -30.24
CA GLU A 679 -7.81 -43.67 -30.27
C GLU A 679 -7.06 -43.60 -31.60
N GLU A 680 -7.75 -43.72 -32.73
CA GLU A 680 -7.11 -43.69 -34.05
C GLU A 680 -6.54 -42.31 -34.37
N GLU A 681 -7.28 -41.25 -34.06
CA GLU A 681 -6.79 -39.87 -34.21
C GLU A 681 -5.62 -39.58 -33.28
N ALA A 682 -5.62 -40.15 -32.06
CA ALA A 682 -4.47 -40.03 -31.16
C ALA A 682 -3.22 -40.70 -31.77
N LYS A 683 -3.35 -41.86 -32.42
CA LYS A 683 -2.23 -42.52 -33.12
C LYS A 683 -1.74 -41.69 -34.29
N GLU A 684 -2.66 -41.09 -35.05
CA GLU A 684 -2.36 -40.23 -36.19
C GLU A 684 -1.60 -38.98 -35.75
N ALA A 685 -2.01 -38.34 -34.65
CA ALA A 685 -1.33 -37.17 -34.10
C ALA A 685 0.16 -37.41 -33.78
N LEU A 686 0.56 -38.65 -33.48
CA LEU A 686 1.96 -39.00 -33.21
C LEU A 686 2.81 -39.29 -34.46
N GLN A 687 2.22 -39.41 -35.66
CA GLN A 687 2.97 -39.74 -36.88
C GLN A 687 4.08 -38.74 -37.22
N PRO A 688 3.92 -37.42 -37.02
CA PRO A 688 4.99 -36.46 -37.29
C PRO A 688 6.20 -36.57 -36.35
N ILE A 689 6.10 -37.32 -35.26
CA ILE A 689 7.17 -37.43 -34.26
C ILE A 689 8.16 -38.51 -34.68
N HIS A 690 9.44 -38.15 -34.85
CA HIS A 690 10.51 -39.08 -35.23
C HIS A 690 11.82 -38.79 -34.49
N ALA A 691 12.78 -39.72 -34.56
CA ALA A 691 13.99 -39.68 -33.73
C ALA A 691 14.98 -38.56 -34.11
N GLN A 692 14.92 -38.05 -35.34
CA GLN A 692 15.86 -37.06 -35.91
C GLN A 692 15.40 -35.59 -35.76
N MET A 693 14.34 -35.34 -34.99
CA MET A 693 13.86 -33.97 -34.73
C MET A 693 14.92 -33.16 -33.95
N ASN A 694 15.09 -31.89 -34.32
CA ASN A 694 15.97 -30.92 -33.67
C ASN A 694 15.25 -30.21 -32.53
N VAL A 695 15.08 -30.92 -31.41
CA VAL A 695 14.40 -30.41 -30.20
C VAL A 695 15.43 -29.89 -29.19
N ILE A 696 15.30 -28.65 -28.77
CA ILE A 696 16.23 -27.94 -27.88
C ILE A 696 15.75 -27.99 -26.42
N GLU A 697 14.51 -27.57 -26.16
CA GLU A 697 13.96 -27.44 -24.79
C GLU A 697 12.99 -28.57 -24.43
N ASN A 698 12.19 -29.03 -25.40
CA ASN A 698 11.07 -29.95 -25.17
C ASN A 698 11.42 -31.44 -25.31
N MET A 699 12.68 -31.81 -25.03
CA MET A 699 13.18 -33.19 -25.14
C MET A 699 12.41 -34.20 -24.28
N ALA A 700 11.86 -33.76 -23.14
CA ALA A 700 11.02 -34.63 -22.30
C ALA A 700 9.73 -35.05 -23.02
N TYR A 701 9.06 -34.09 -23.67
CA TYR A 701 7.88 -34.37 -24.49
C TYR A 701 8.23 -35.21 -25.71
N HIS A 702 9.37 -34.99 -26.35
CA HIS A 702 9.82 -35.80 -27.49
C HIS A 702 9.97 -37.27 -27.12
N ARG A 703 10.64 -37.56 -25.99
CA ARG A 703 10.78 -38.92 -25.46
C ARG A 703 9.43 -39.54 -25.12
N LEU A 704 8.52 -38.76 -24.54
CA LEU A 704 7.19 -39.23 -24.16
C LEU A 704 6.35 -39.57 -25.39
N CYS A 705 6.29 -38.69 -26.39
CA CYS A 705 5.61 -38.94 -27.67
C CYS A 705 6.21 -40.14 -28.41
N SER A 706 7.54 -40.25 -28.48
CA SER A 706 8.24 -41.40 -29.08
C SER A 706 7.91 -42.71 -28.37
N PHE A 707 7.82 -42.69 -27.03
CA PHE A 707 7.42 -43.85 -26.25
C PHE A 707 5.97 -44.25 -26.51
N LEU A 708 5.06 -43.28 -26.57
CA LEU A 708 3.64 -43.50 -26.86
C LEU A 708 3.45 -44.08 -28.27
N GLN A 709 4.19 -43.58 -29.26
CA GLN A 709 4.19 -44.07 -30.65
C GLN A 709 4.65 -45.54 -30.73
N ARG A 710 5.72 -45.93 -30.01
CA ARG A 710 6.16 -47.34 -29.98
C ARG A 710 5.15 -48.28 -29.32
N ARG A 711 4.40 -47.80 -28.31
CA ARG A 711 3.38 -48.61 -27.64
C ARG A 711 2.12 -48.82 -28.47
N THR A 712 1.70 -47.83 -29.26
CA THR A 712 0.56 -47.98 -30.17
C THR A 712 0.85 -49.01 -31.27
N HIS A 713 2.10 -49.10 -31.74
CA HIS A 713 2.54 -50.16 -32.67
C HIS A 713 2.59 -51.56 -32.06
N ALA A 714 2.68 -51.70 -30.73
CA ALA A 714 2.79 -52.99 -30.03
C ALA A 714 1.45 -53.62 -29.63
N GLY A 715 0.30 -53.02 -29.99
CA GLY A 715 -1.04 -53.61 -29.82
C GLY A 715 -1.51 -53.84 -28.37
N LYS A 716 -0.87 -53.25 -27.37
CA LYS A 716 -1.26 -53.42 -25.95
C LYS A 716 -2.17 -52.28 -25.46
N PRO A 717 -3.36 -52.57 -24.91
CA PRO A 717 -4.24 -51.54 -24.36
C PRO A 717 -3.62 -50.88 -23.12
N LEU A 718 -3.81 -49.57 -22.99
CA LEU A 718 -3.32 -48.78 -21.88
C LEU A 718 -4.35 -48.83 -20.75
N ARG A 719 -4.12 -49.64 -19.70
CA ARG A 719 -4.77 -49.40 -18.40
C ARG A 719 -4.12 -48.18 -17.78
N LEU A 720 -4.74 -47.01 -17.91
CA LEU A 720 -4.39 -45.79 -17.16
C LEU A 720 -4.84 -45.96 -15.70
N GLY A 721 -4.21 -46.91 -15.00
CA GLY A 721 -4.26 -47.03 -13.55
C GLY A 721 -2.96 -46.48 -12.97
N VAL A 722 -2.63 -45.23 -13.27
CA VAL A 722 -1.55 -44.54 -12.56
C VAL A 722 -1.89 -43.07 -12.40
N GLN A 723 -2.26 -42.69 -11.17
CA GLN A 723 -2.07 -41.35 -10.64
C GLN A 723 -0.56 -41.03 -10.65
N PHE A 724 0.03 -40.83 -11.83
CA PHE A 724 1.34 -40.19 -11.91
C PHE A 724 1.10 -38.69 -11.73
N HIS A 725 1.64 -38.14 -10.65
CA HIS A 725 1.69 -36.72 -10.31
C HIS A 725 1.80 -35.83 -11.57
N HIS A 726 0.66 -35.38 -12.10
CA HIS A 726 0.61 -34.37 -13.16
C HIS A 726 1.32 -33.07 -12.75
N GLU A 727 1.45 -32.83 -11.44
CA GLU A 727 2.17 -31.68 -10.89
C GLU A 727 3.69 -31.69 -11.16
N ARG A 728 4.33 -32.85 -11.36
CA ARG A 728 5.80 -32.93 -11.58
C ARG A 728 6.23 -32.90 -13.04
N CYS A 729 5.36 -33.29 -13.98
CA CYS A 729 5.69 -33.33 -15.41
C CYS A 729 5.58 -31.96 -16.11
N CYS A 730 4.88 -31.00 -15.51
CA CYS A 730 4.91 -29.59 -15.94
C CYS A 730 6.22 -28.95 -15.47
N GLY A 731 7.34 -29.30 -16.11
CA GLY A 731 8.75 -29.04 -15.70
C GLY A 731 9.21 -27.58 -15.49
N LEU A 732 8.30 -26.60 -15.46
CA LEU A 732 8.54 -25.20 -15.12
C LEU A 732 7.66 -24.69 -13.96
N TRP A 733 6.62 -25.44 -13.58
CA TRP A 733 5.57 -24.99 -12.66
C TRP A 733 5.88 -25.30 -11.19
N GLY A 734 6.60 -26.39 -10.93
CA GLY A 734 6.83 -26.92 -9.58
C GLY A 734 8.04 -26.35 -8.83
N ARG A 735 8.82 -25.43 -9.40
CA ARG A 735 10.01 -24.86 -8.71
C ARG A 735 9.79 -23.48 -8.09
N GLN A 736 8.77 -22.74 -8.54
CA GLN A 736 8.51 -21.36 -8.11
C GLN A 736 7.46 -21.25 -7.00
N LEU A 737 6.73 -22.34 -6.74
CA LEU A 737 5.79 -22.43 -5.63
C LEU A 737 6.17 -23.57 -4.70
N VAL A 738 6.07 -23.32 -3.40
CA VAL A 738 6.37 -24.30 -2.35
C VAL A 738 5.14 -24.53 -1.46
N PHE A 739 5.01 -25.76 -0.97
CA PHE A 739 4.15 -26.04 0.18
C PHE A 739 4.82 -25.50 1.44
N HIS A 740 4.04 -25.12 2.44
CA HIS A 740 4.57 -24.86 3.77
C HIS A 740 5.24 -26.15 4.29
N GLN A 741 6.57 -26.14 4.45
CA GLN A 741 7.22 -27.14 5.29
C GLN A 741 6.83 -26.82 6.73
N ARG A 742 6.05 -27.72 7.36
CA ARG A 742 5.94 -27.74 8.81
C ARG A 742 7.23 -28.23 9.43
#